data_AF-A0A954Y641-F1
#
_entry.id   AF-A0A954Y641-F1
#
_cell.length_a   1.000
_cell.length_b   1.000
_cell.length_c   1.000
_cell.angle_alpha   90.00
_cell.angle_beta   90.00
_cell.angle_gamma   90.00
#
_symmetry.space_group_name_H-M   'P 1'
#
loop_
_entity.id
_entity.type
_entity.pdbx_description
1 polymer ?
#
loop_
_entity_poly.entity_id
_entity_poly.type
_entity_poly.pdbx_seq_one_letter_code
_entity_poly.pdbx_strand_id
1 'polypeptide(L)'
;MTAPLLSTRRQLELMRDLQRLARERHAEEERLAAAYSTGVRDAERKRRKIREPALEQYDEDIASANEVDAAQREAQAEDHKRLTSALQREYRRTRDELAAKRTAAKESARKKLSDGSWQIHSVYDAKKDQPGQRRQDVDTELSQRSGHLGDTQVAAKEVFSGRLLALKPTEVEPVEVSPDSIPPEQATDAQIDSLLIAIKEDAEHARETTQRMYDAWLSRVFETGFFAALLLALAVLTVPVVLFSLGIEPLARNLTIGGGASLIVATTAGLLLWLAVRPIARRITSGRYQEILELLRRATRHIAEASATAEVRAERQARELVEQRDKDLKELNDRVQREFNALKQKIDAEREKIDREYPERLKDARDQNTAAIQRLEDELEQTLTGLARKRDRTIDDCELECAQTKERLLSERDAAYDAMRAKWLDGCQRISGEFARMRAECQRLFPDWSSTDFNAWDKPADPSLAVEFGRARLDLAAIKHGLSEDERLKPAETVIEIPTLVTLTEQPAMFIAAEGAAKKQGADLLQAVTLRFLTGQPPGKVRLTLLDPSGLGEGLSPFMHLADYEEDLIAKRIWSETRDIDEQLQRLTAHMETVIQKYLRSEYDDIHAYNQQAGEVAEPFHVVVVNGFPNNFTDTAAKRLVSLATGGPRCGVYVLAVIDAAYRLPTDFRVDELKADAVNLEWDAQRARLVWRYPGFELLPLTVAQPPEPERMVEVVRKAGAAAKDAVRVEVPFSVVAPQDDYWAMSCSDELLVPVGRAGANRLQDVRLGKGTSQHLLVAGKTGSGKSTFLHALVTSAALHYSPDELEFYLVDFKKGVEFKSYVTNRLPHARVIAIESEREFGLSVLERLDRELTRRGELYRASGVQNLADFRAMHPDTPMPRVLLVIDEFQELFVEDDRLAQEATLLMDRLVRQGRAFGVHVILGTQTLAGAYSIARSTLGQIAIRVALACSEADAHLILADERNQAARFLSRPGEAIYNDQ
;
A
#
# COMPACT_ATOMS: atom_id res chain seq x y z
N MET A 1 15.02 -49.35 -7.60
CA MET A 1 14.96 -48.55 -6.35
C MET A 1 15.34 -49.47 -5.22
N THR A 2 16.26 -49.08 -4.34
CA THR A 2 16.64 -49.88 -3.16
C THR A 2 15.45 -49.98 -2.20
N ALA A 3 15.23 -51.15 -1.59
CA ALA A 3 14.18 -51.34 -0.60
C ALA A 3 14.34 -50.35 0.58
N PRO A 4 13.25 -49.84 1.17
CA PRO A 4 13.34 -48.91 2.30
C PRO A 4 13.94 -49.62 3.51
N LEU A 5 14.78 -48.91 4.27
CA LEU A 5 15.35 -49.44 5.51
C LEU A 5 14.25 -49.54 6.58
N LEU A 6 13.84 -50.76 6.92
CA LEU A 6 12.94 -51.04 8.04
C LEU A 6 13.71 -50.98 9.36
N SER A 7 13.67 -49.84 10.05
CA SER A 7 14.39 -49.60 11.29
C SER A 7 13.60 -48.66 12.21
N THR A 8 13.49 -49.02 13.48
CA THR A 8 12.85 -48.19 14.52
C THR A 8 13.64 -46.89 14.72
N ARG A 9 14.98 -46.94 14.67
CA ARG A 9 15.83 -45.75 14.72
C ARG A 9 15.54 -44.78 13.58
N ARG A 10 15.37 -45.29 12.35
CA ARG A 10 15.04 -44.46 11.18
C ARG A 10 13.67 -43.79 11.33
N GLN A 11 12.68 -44.50 11.89
CA GLN A 11 11.36 -43.93 12.18
C GLN A 11 11.46 -42.77 13.19
N LEU A 12 12.26 -42.92 14.25
CA LEU A 12 12.50 -41.84 15.21
C LEU A 12 13.17 -40.61 14.58
N GLU A 13 14.14 -40.82 13.68
CA GLU A 13 14.77 -39.72 12.95
C GLU A 13 13.75 -38.93 12.12
N LEU A 14 12.87 -39.63 11.41
CA LEU A 14 11.80 -39.01 10.61
C LEU A 14 10.81 -38.23 11.50
N MET A 15 10.43 -38.78 12.66
CA MET A 15 9.57 -38.08 13.63
C MET A 15 10.25 -36.83 14.20
N ARG A 16 11.55 -36.90 14.50
CA ARG A 16 12.34 -35.74 14.97
C ARG A 16 12.48 -34.68 13.88
N ASP A 17 12.71 -35.09 12.63
CA ASP A 17 12.77 -34.20 11.48
C ASP A 17 11.44 -33.47 11.27
N LEU A 18 10.31 -34.17 11.40
CA LEU A 18 8.98 -33.59 11.34
C LEU A 18 8.74 -32.58 12.46
N GLN A 19 9.14 -32.90 13.69
CA GLN A 19 9.06 -31.96 14.81
C GLN A 19 9.96 -30.73 14.60
N ARG A 20 11.16 -30.91 14.02
CA ARG A 20 12.06 -29.80 13.68
C ARG A 20 11.43 -28.90 12.62
N LEU A 21 10.89 -29.48 11.53
CA LEU A 21 10.21 -28.73 10.48
C LEU A 21 9.01 -27.93 11.02
N ALA A 22 8.23 -28.50 11.93
CA ALA A 22 7.09 -27.83 12.55
C ALA A 22 7.53 -26.60 13.38
N ARG A 23 8.62 -26.74 14.14
CA ARG A 23 9.21 -25.62 14.91
C ARG A 23 9.79 -24.55 14.00
N GLU A 24 10.53 -24.93 12.96
CA GLU A 24 11.09 -23.99 11.98
C GLU A 24 10.00 -23.19 11.27
N ARG A 25 8.93 -23.87 10.81
CA ARG A 25 7.76 -23.23 10.21
C ARG A 25 7.12 -22.22 11.16
N HIS A 26 6.83 -22.63 12.39
CA HIS A 26 6.19 -21.74 13.37
C HIS A 26 7.06 -20.51 13.71
N ALA A 27 8.37 -20.70 13.91
CA ALA A 27 9.29 -19.60 14.16
C ALA A 27 9.36 -18.62 12.97
N GLU A 28 9.33 -19.12 11.74
CA GLU A 28 9.27 -18.28 10.54
C GLU A 28 7.91 -17.58 10.39
N GLU A 29 6.79 -18.23 10.70
CA GLU A 29 5.47 -17.59 10.74
C GLU A 29 5.47 -16.38 11.70
N GLU A 30 5.96 -16.56 12.92
CA GLU A 30 6.07 -15.48 13.92
C GLU A 30 7.02 -14.37 13.46
N ARG A 31 8.18 -14.75 12.90
CA ARG A 31 9.18 -13.79 12.39
C ARG A 31 8.61 -12.94 11.26
N LEU A 32 7.93 -13.55 10.29
CA LEU A 32 7.32 -12.85 9.15
C LEU A 32 6.18 -11.93 9.58
N ALA A 33 5.33 -12.38 10.51
CA ALA A 33 4.26 -11.55 11.07
C ALA A 33 4.82 -10.34 11.85
N ALA A 34 5.85 -10.56 12.67
CA ALA A 34 6.53 -9.49 13.41
C ALA A 34 7.27 -8.50 12.50
N ALA A 35 7.98 -8.99 11.49
CA ALA A 35 8.70 -8.15 10.52
C ALA A 35 7.73 -7.28 9.71
N TYR A 36 6.64 -7.86 9.20
CA TYR A 36 5.63 -7.12 8.43
C TYR A 36 4.93 -6.07 9.31
N SER A 37 4.44 -6.45 10.50
CA SER A 37 3.76 -5.52 11.41
C SER A 37 4.67 -4.37 11.89
N THR A 38 5.97 -4.63 12.06
CA THR A 38 6.95 -3.61 12.43
C THR A 38 7.25 -2.68 11.25
N GLY A 39 7.51 -3.23 10.06
CA GLY A 39 7.76 -2.44 8.85
C GLY A 39 6.57 -1.54 8.45
N VAL A 40 5.34 -2.04 8.58
CA VAL A 40 4.12 -1.24 8.34
C VAL A 40 4.01 -0.10 9.36
N ARG A 41 4.24 -0.37 10.66
CA ARG A 41 4.23 0.67 11.69
C ARG A 41 5.30 1.74 11.46
N ASP A 42 6.50 1.34 11.04
CA ASP A 42 7.58 2.28 10.73
C ASP A 42 7.26 3.14 9.49
N ALA A 43 6.68 2.54 8.44
CA ALA A 43 6.21 3.26 7.26
C ALA A 43 5.11 4.27 7.60
N GLU A 44 4.15 3.90 8.45
CA GLU A 44 3.09 4.80 8.92
C GLU A 44 3.63 5.91 9.82
N ARG A 45 4.61 5.59 10.68
CA ARG A 45 5.29 6.58 11.52
C ARG A 45 6.06 7.60 10.67
N LYS A 46 6.77 7.14 9.62
CA LYS A 46 7.45 8.03 8.67
C LYS A 46 6.45 8.92 7.94
N ARG A 47 5.34 8.34 7.46
CA ARG A 47 4.24 9.10 6.82
C ARG A 47 3.73 10.21 7.74
N ARG A 48 3.45 9.86 9.00
CA ARG A 48 2.96 10.80 10.02
C ARG A 48 3.94 11.95 10.27
N LYS A 49 5.23 11.63 10.43
CA LYS A 49 6.31 12.61 10.66
C LYS A 49 6.50 13.63 9.53
N ILE A 50 6.08 13.31 8.31
CA ILE A 50 6.17 14.23 7.16
C ILE A 50 4.84 14.97 6.97
N ARG A 51 3.72 14.27 7.09
CA ARG A 51 2.38 14.82 6.84
C ARG A 51 1.94 15.84 7.89
N GLU A 52 2.17 15.59 9.18
CA GLU A 52 1.75 16.50 10.25
C GLU A 52 2.46 17.87 10.14
N PRO A 53 3.81 17.95 10.03
CA PRO A 53 4.48 19.24 9.87
C PRO A 53 4.13 19.97 8.57
N ALA A 54 3.85 19.23 7.48
CA ALA A 54 3.44 19.85 6.21
C ALA A 54 2.06 20.52 6.29
N LEU A 55 1.15 19.98 7.12
CA LEU A 55 -0.15 20.61 7.40
C LEU A 55 0.02 21.83 8.30
N GLU A 56 0.82 21.71 9.37
CA GLU A 56 1.10 22.83 10.27
C GLU A 56 1.74 24.01 9.52
N GLN A 57 2.76 23.75 8.69
CA GLN A 57 3.40 24.80 7.87
C GLN A 57 2.42 25.43 6.88
N TYR A 58 1.50 24.66 6.29
CA TYR A 58 0.50 25.20 5.38
C TYR A 58 -0.50 26.12 6.09
N ASP A 59 -0.93 25.76 7.30
CA ASP A 59 -1.81 26.59 8.10
C ASP A 59 -1.13 27.91 8.52
N GLU A 60 0.16 27.85 8.89
CA GLU A 60 0.99 29.04 9.16
C GLU A 60 1.15 29.93 7.92
N ASP A 61 1.46 29.33 6.76
CA ASP A 61 1.66 30.06 5.49
C ASP A 61 0.35 30.73 5.02
N ILE A 62 -0.82 30.09 5.20
CA ILE A 62 -2.13 30.69 4.93
C ILE A 62 -2.41 31.87 5.86
N ALA A 63 -2.17 31.68 7.17
CA ALA A 63 -2.40 32.74 8.15
C ALA A 63 -1.58 33.98 7.80
N SER A 64 -0.31 33.80 7.46
CA SER A 64 0.57 34.89 7.01
C SER A 64 0.08 35.55 5.71
N ALA A 65 -0.36 34.77 4.71
CA ALA A 65 -0.86 35.33 3.45
C ALA A 65 -2.15 36.15 3.65
N ASN A 66 -3.08 35.69 4.50
CA ASN A 66 -4.30 36.40 4.84
C ASN A 66 -4.03 37.69 5.63
N GLU A 67 -3.06 37.68 6.55
CA GLU A 67 -2.65 38.90 7.27
C GLU A 67 -2.08 39.97 6.34
N VAL A 68 -1.26 39.56 5.35
CA VAL A 68 -0.69 40.48 4.36
C VAL A 68 -1.78 41.07 3.45
N ASP A 69 -2.71 40.27 2.95
CA ASP A 69 -3.85 40.76 2.14
C ASP A 69 -4.75 41.70 2.95
N ALA A 70 -5.06 41.36 4.21
CA ALA A 70 -5.86 42.23 5.07
C ALA A 70 -5.22 43.62 5.25
N ALA A 71 -3.90 43.66 5.49
CA ALA A 71 -3.15 44.91 5.60
C ALA A 71 -3.14 45.72 4.29
N GLN A 72 -3.02 45.04 3.13
CA GLN A 72 -3.06 45.70 1.82
C GLN A 72 -4.45 46.28 1.50
N ARG A 73 -5.53 45.56 1.83
CA ARG A 73 -6.91 46.04 1.66
C ARG A 73 -7.21 47.23 2.56
N GLU A 74 -6.73 47.23 3.80
CA GLU A 74 -6.90 48.35 4.73
C GLU A 74 -6.19 49.62 4.20
N ALA A 75 -4.96 49.49 3.71
CA ALA A 75 -4.22 50.58 3.08
C ALA A 75 -4.97 51.14 1.85
N GLN A 76 -5.47 50.27 0.98
CA GLN A 76 -6.24 50.65 -0.22
C GLN A 76 -7.55 51.36 0.14
N ALA A 77 -8.25 50.92 1.18
CA ALA A 77 -9.47 51.55 1.68
C ALA A 77 -9.21 52.96 2.25
N GLU A 78 -8.11 53.15 2.97
CA GLU A 78 -7.69 54.48 3.44
C GLU A 78 -7.40 55.43 2.28
N ASP A 79 -6.67 54.97 1.27
CA ASP A 79 -6.30 55.80 0.11
C ASP A 79 -7.54 56.22 -0.70
N HIS A 80 -8.50 55.30 -0.91
CA HIS A 80 -9.77 55.64 -1.56
C HIS A 80 -10.57 56.67 -0.76
N LYS A 81 -10.60 56.54 0.57
CA LYS A 81 -11.27 57.50 1.47
C LYS A 81 -10.60 58.89 1.42
N ARG A 82 -9.26 58.94 1.34
CA ARG A 82 -8.51 60.21 1.20
C ARG A 82 -8.83 60.89 -0.15
N LEU A 83 -8.83 60.13 -1.24
CA LEU A 83 -9.10 60.64 -2.58
C LEU A 83 -10.53 61.19 -2.74
N THR A 84 -11.53 60.42 -2.31
CA THR A 84 -12.95 60.84 -2.35
C THR A 84 -13.22 62.08 -1.49
N SER A 85 -12.63 62.14 -0.30
CA SER A 85 -12.72 63.33 0.58
C SER A 85 -12.05 64.57 -0.04
N ALA A 86 -10.96 64.41 -0.79
CA ALA A 86 -10.30 65.50 -1.49
C ALA A 86 -11.16 66.05 -2.63
N LEU A 87 -11.72 65.18 -3.48
CA LEU A 87 -12.62 65.55 -4.57
C LEU A 87 -13.87 66.29 -4.07
N GLN A 88 -14.45 65.84 -2.94
CA GLN A 88 -15.63 66.48 -2.35
C GLN A 88 -15.36 67.91 -1.83
N ARG A 89 -14.16 68.15 -1.28
CA ARG A 89 -13.75 69.50 -0.84
C ARG A 89 -13.55 70.45 -2.02
N GLU A 90 -12.95 69.96 -3.10
CA GLU A 90 -12.74 70.72 -4.34
C GLU A 90 -14.07 71.19 -4.95
N TYR A 91 -15.04 70.27 -5.08
CA TYR A 91 -16.36 70.58 -5.63
C TYR A 91 -17.14 71.63 -4.82
N ARG A 92 -17.15 71.52 -3.49
CA ARG A 92 -17.82 72.50 -2.62
C ARG A 92 -17.25 73.90 -2.78
N ARG A 93 -15.92 74.02 -2.76
CA ARG A 93 -15.21 75.31 -2.89
C ARG A 93 -15.60 76.03 -4.18
N THR A 94 -15.53 75.35 -5.32
CA THR A 94 -15.77 75.99 -6.63
C THR A 94 -17.23 76.39 -6.82
N ARG A 95 -18.17 75.63 -6.24
CA ARG A 95 -19.60 75.95 -6.29
C ARG A 95 -19.96 77.20 -5.49
N ASP A 96 -19.35 77.38 -4.32
CA ASP A 96 -19.59 78.55 -3.47
C ASP A 96 -19.02 79.83 -4.10
N GLU A 97 -17.85 79.74 -4.76
CA GLU A 97 -17.24 80.87 -5.51
C GLU A 97 -18.14 81.36 -6.67
N LEU A 98 -18.79 80.45 -7.41
CA LEU A 98 -19.71 80.80 -8.50
C LEU A 98 -21.01 81.44 -7.99
N ALA A 99 -21.52 81.01 -6.82
CA ALA A 99 -22.70 81.60 -6.21
C ALA A 99 -22.46 83.06 -5.78
N ALA A 100 -21.29 83.37 -5.22
CA ALA A 100 -20.91 84.73 -4.79
C ALA A 100 -20.77 85.71 -5.97
N LYS A 101 -20.29 85.27 -7.14
CA LYS A 101 -20.19 86.13 -8.33
C LYS A 101 -21.56 86.56 -8.86
N ARG A 102 -22.59 85.72 -8.72
CA ARG A 102 -23.96 85.99 -9.20
C ARG A 102 -24.66 87.08 -8.39
N THR A 103 -24.46 87.10 -7.08
CA THR A 103 -25.08 88.10 -6.19
C THR A 103 -24.49 89.50 -6.43
N ALA A 104 -23.17 89.61 -6.59
CA ALA A 104 -22.50 90.88 -6.89
C ALA A 104 -22.98 91.54 -8.20
N ALA A 105 -23.22 90.72 -9.25
CA ALA A 105 -23.74 91.20 -10.54
C ALA A 105 -25.12 91.87 -10.45
N LYS A 106 -25.98 91.41 -9.53
CA LYS A 106 -27.37 91.89 -9.37
C LYS A 106 -27.44 93.25 -8.68
N GLU A 107 -26.56 93.51 -7.72
CA GLU A 107 -26.52 94.79 -7.01
C GLU A 107 -26.01 95.93 -7.89
N SER A 108 -25.01 95.67 -8.74
CA SER A 108 -24.47 96.69 -9.66
C SER A 108 -25.49 97.20 -10.68
N ALA A 109 -26.43 96.35 -11.15
CA ALA A 109 -27.44 96.75 -12.14
C ALA A 109 -28.50 97.69 -11.53
N ARG A 110 -28.91 97.48 -10.27
CA ARG A 110 -29.88 98.35 -9.58
C ARG A 110 -29.38 99.78 -9.39
N LYS A 111 -28.11 99.95 -9.07
CA LYS A 111 -27.51 101.26 -8.80
C LYS A 111 -27.53 102.18 -10.04
N LYS A 112 -27.18 101.64 -11.22
CA LYS A 112 -27.14 102.40 -12.48
C LYS A 112 -28.52 102.95 -12.93
N LEU A 113 -29.60 102.27 -12.58
CA LEU A 113 -30.97 102.65 -12.98
C LEU A 113 -31.53 103.80 -12.14
N SER A 114 -31.15 103.88 -10.87
CA SER A 114 -31.56 104.96 -9.96
C SER A 114 -30.94 106.30 -10.32
N ASP A 115 -29.63 106.31 -10.59
CA ASP A 115 -28.87 107.56 -10.78
C ASP A 115 -29.25 108.30 -12.08
N GLY A 116 -29.58 107.57 -13.15
CA GLY A 116 -29.94 108.19 -14.44
C GLY A 116 -31.36 108.77 -14.49
N SER A 117 -32.30 108.25 -13.69
CA SER A 117 -33.69 108.75 -13.65
C SER A 117 -33.78 110.15 -13.03
N TRP A 118 -32.93 110.42 -12.04
CA TRP A 118 -32.90 111.69 -11.31
C TRP A 118 -32.45 112.88 -12.18
N GLN A 119 -31.51 112.68 -13.10
CA GLN A 119 -31.03 113.75 -13.99
C GLN A 119 -32.10 114.27 -14.96
N ILE A 120 -32.95 113.39 -15.49
CA ILE A 120 -33.94 113.75 -16.52
C ILE A 120 -35.09 114.60 -15.92
N HIS A 121 -35.54 114.33 -14.69
CA HIS A 121 -36.57 115.14 -14.04
C HIS A 121 -36.11 116.56 -13.69
N SER A 122 -34.83 116.76 -13.33
CA SER A 122 -34.31 118.08 -12.95
C SER A 122 -34.35 119.13 -14.07
N VAL A 123 -34.25 118.70 -15.33
CA VAL A 123 -34.22 119.59 -16.51
C VAL A 123 -35.63 120.09 -16.89
N TYR A 124 -36.67 119.32 -16.60
CA TYR A 124 -38.06 119.66 -16.91
C TYR A 124 -38.63 120.71 -15.92
N ASP A 125 -38.36 120.58 -14.63
CA ASP A 125 -38.89 121.48 -13.61
C ASP A 125 -38.36 122.93 -13.74
N ALA A 126 -37.22 123.14 -14.40
CA ALA A 126 -36.62 124.47 -14.56
C ALA A 126 -37.30 125.39 -15.62
N LYS A 127 -38.18 124.86 -16.49
CA LYS A 127 -38.72 125.63 -17.65
C LYS A 127 -40.25 125.80 -17.68
N LYS A 128 -40.98 125.22 -16.73
CA LYS A 128 -42.44 125.05 -16.84
C LYS A 128 -43.27 126.33 -16.59
N ASP A 129 -42.75 127.33 -15.88
CA ASP A 129 -43.53 128.52 -15.45
C ASP A 129 -43.34 129.78 -16.33
N GLN A 130 -42.47 129.74 -17.34
CA GLN A 130 -42.15 130.90 -18.20
C GLN A 130 -43.32 131.51 -19.03
N PRO A 131 -44.29 130.74 -19.56
CA PRO A 131 -45.35 131.30 -20.41
C PRO A 131 -46.36 132.20 -19.66
N GLY A 132 -46.58 131.96 -18.37
CA GLY A 132 -47.55 132.71 -17.56
C GLY A 132 -47.07 134.10 -17.13
N GLN A 133 -45.77 134.27 -16.88
CA GLN A 133 -45.19 135.55 -16.46
C GLN A 133 -45.27 136.62 -17.56
N ARG A 134 -45.06 136.23 -18.82
CA ARG A 134 -45.03 137.17 -19.97
C ARG A 134 -46.38 137.86 -20.21
N ARG A 135 -47.50 137.17 -19.99
CA ARG A 135 -48.85 137.73 -20.10
C ARG A 135 -49.09 138.83 -19.06
N GLN A 136 -48.62 138.60 -17.84
CA GLN A 136 -48.82 139.50 -16.70
C GLN A 136 -48.08 140.84 -16.88
N ASP A 137 -46.93 140.82 -17.56
CA ASP A 137 -46.16 142.04 -17.88
C ASP A 137 -46.91 142.96 -18.86
N VAL A 138 -47.55 142.40 -19.90
CA VAL A 138 -48.24 143.18 -20.94
C VAL A 138 -49.49 143.89 -20.42
N ASP A 139 -50.31 143.22 -19.60
CA ASP A 139 -51.52 143.83 -19.02
C ASP A 139 -51.19 145.00 -18.07
N THR A 140 -50.06 144.91 -17.37
CA THR A 140 -49.60 145.98 -16.46
C THR A 140 -49.23 147.26 -17.24
N GLU A 141 -48.60 147.12 -18.42
CA GLU A 141 -48.18 148.26 -19.24
C GLU A 141 -49.36 148.98 -19.92
N LEU A 142 -50.40 148.24 -20.32
CA LEU A 142 -51.63 148.82 -20.89
C LEU A 142 -52.40 149.69 -19.87
N SER A 143 -52.46 149.26 -18.60
CA SER A 143 -53.16 150.01 -17.54
C SER A 143 -52.51 151.37 -17.24
N GLN A 144 -51.18 151.46 -17.26
CA GLN A 144 -50.47 152.73 -17.02
C GLN A 144 -50.74 153.77 -18.12
N ARG A 145 -50.79 153.32 -19.38
CA ARG A 145 -50.99 154.20 -20.55
C ARG A 145 -52.42 154.74 -20.63
N SER A 146 -53.42 153.94 -20.25
CA SER A 146 -54.82 154.39 -20.18
C SER A 146 -55.03 155.53 -19.19
N GLY A 147 -54.30 155.58 -18.07
CA GLY A 147 -54.42 156.65 -17.08
C GLY A 147 -53.95 158.02 -17.59
N HIS A 148 -52.84 158.05 -18.33
CA HIS A 148 -52.27 159.30 -18.89
C HIS A 148 -53.16 159.98 -19.93
N LEU A 149 -53.93 159.20 -20.69
CA LEU A 149 -54.89 159.71 -21.67
C LEU A 149 -56.04 160.48 -20.98
N GLY A 150 -56.48 160.02 -19.80
CA GLY A 150 -57.52 160.67 -18.99
C GLY A 150 -57.10 162.05 -18.47
N ASP A 151 -55.86 162.20 -17.99
CA ASP A 151 -55.34 163.48 -17.49
C ASP A 151 -55.29 164.57 -18.58
N THR A 152 -54.95 164.17 -19.81
CA THR A 152 -54.85 165.08 -20.96
C THR A 152 -56.22 165.64 -21.37
N GLN A 153 -57.28 164.83 -21.25
CA GLN A 153 -58.65 165.24 -21.52
C GLN A 153 -59.15 166.30 -20.53
N VAL A 154 -58.76 166.19 -19.25
CA VAL A 154 -59.12 167.15 -18.20
C VAL A 154 -58.45 168.51 -18.42
N ALA A 155 -57.14 168.51 -18.75
CA ALA A 155 -56.37 169.73 -19.00
C ALA A 155 -56.91 170.55 -20.19
N ALA A 156 -57.33 169.90 -21.27
CA ALA A 156 -57.91 170.58 -22.44
C ALA A 156 -59.25 171.27 -22.12
N LYS A 157 -60.05 170.69 -21.21
CA LYS A 157 -61.36 171.20 -20.79
C LYS A 157 -61.26 172.47 -19.93
N GLU A 158 -60.21 172.58 -19.13
CA GLU A 158 -59.97 173.71 -18.23
C GLU A 158 -59.63 175.00 -18.98
N VAL A 159 -58.74 174.91 -19.98
CA VAL A 159 -58.34 176.05 -20.82
C VAL A 159 -59.49 176.54 -21.72
N PHE A 160 -60.37 175.64 -22.15
CA PHE A 160 -61.50 175.97 -23.03
C PHE A 160 -62.64 176.73 -22.30
N SER A 161 -62.79 176.52 -20.98
CA SER A 161 -63.91 177.05 -20.19
C SER A 161 -63.60 178.33 -19.40
N GLY A 162 -62.33 178.68 -19.20
CA GLY A 162 -61.89 179.87 -18.45
C GLY A 162 -61.57 181.11 -19.31
N ARG A 163 -61.75 182.31 -18.72
CA ARG A 163 -61.42 183.67 -19.25
C ARG A 163 -62.45 184.30 -20.21
N LEU A 164 -63.50 184.93 -19.66
CA LEU A 164 -64.38 185.95 -20.29
C LEU A 164 -65.04 185.64 -21.67
N LEU A 165 -64.85 184.42 -22.21
CA LEU A 165 -65.32 183.97 -23.53
C LEU A 165 -66.60 183.12 -23.47
N ALA A 166 -67.09 182.67 -22.32
CA ALA A 166 -68.39 181.99 -22.11
C ALA A 166 -68.76 180.90 -23.16
N LEU A 167 -68.08 179.73 -23.14
CA LEU A 167 -68.33 178.56 -24.00
C LEU A 167 -68.62 177.29 -23.16
N LYS A 168 -69.39 176.31 -23.66
CA LYS A 168 -69.78 175.04 -22.96
C LYS A 168 -69.10 173.78 -23.60
N PRO A 169 -68.58 172.79 -22.82
CA PRO A 169 -67.84 171.61 -23.34
C PRO A 169 -68.64 170.28 -23.57
N THR A 170 -68.05 169.27 -24.25
CA THR A 170 -68.62 167.93 -24.66
C THR A 170 -67.68 166.74 -24.26
N GLU A 171 -68.19 165.52 -23.97
CA GLU A 171 -67.46 164.31 -23.43
C GLU A 171 -67.44 163.07 -24.38
N VAL A 172 -66.57 162.04 -24.12
CA VAL A 172 -66.26 160.85 -24.97
C VAL A 172 -66.61 159.50 -24.27
N GLU A 173 -67.21 158.52 -24.98
CA GLU A 173 -67.62 157.17 -24.49
C GLU A 173 -66.58 156.03 -24.77
N PRO A 174 -66.51 154.94 -23.95
CA PRO A 174 -65.56 153.80 -24.10
C PRO A 174 -65.98 152.67 -25.07
N VAL A 175 -65.02 151.87 -25.59
CA VAL A 175 -65.18 150.78 -26.61
C VAL A 175 -64.58 149.43 -26.12
N GLU A 176 -65.27 148.28 -26.29
CA GLU A 176 -64.85 146.91 -25.88
C GLU A 176 -64.59 145.95 -27.08
N VAL A 177 -63.59 145.03 -27.01
CA VAL A 177 -63.20 144.05 -28.06
C VAL A 177 -63.01 142.61 -27.47
N SER A 178 -63.46 141.55 -28.16
CA SER A 178 -63.52 140.15 -27.65
C SER A 178 -62.36 139.23 -28.12
N PRO A 179 -61.76 138.35 -27.27
CA PRO A 179 -60.58 137.52 -27.59
C PRO A 179 -60.76 136.48 -28.72
N ASP A 180 -61.96 135.92 -28.89
CA ASP A 180 -62.22 134.90 -29.94
C ASP A 180 -62.15 135.46 -31.38
N SER A 181 -62.06 136.79 -31.53
CA SER A 181 -61.97 137.46 -32.82
C SER A 181 -60.55 137.51 -33.40
N ILE A 182 -59.53 137.03 -32.67
CA ILE A 182 -58.11 137.10 -33.04
C ILE A 182 -57.60 135.73 -33.53
N PRO A 183 -57.17 135.59 -34.80
CA PRO A 183 -56.63 134.34 -35.32
C PRO A 183 -55.34 133.90 -34.59
N PRO A 184 -55.20 132.63 -34.16
CA PRO A 184 -54.05 132.17 -33.36
C PRO A 184 -52.70 132.19 -34.08
N GLU A 185 -52.67 132.31 -35.42
CA GLU A 185 -51.44 132.53 -36.19
C GLU A 185 -50.94 133.98 -36.14
N GLN A 186 -51.83 134.93 -35.83
CA GLN A 186 -51.53 136.37 -35.79
C GLN A 186 -51.13 136.85 -34.38
N ALA A 187 -51.43 136.07 -33.34
CA ALA A 187 -51.05 136.33 -31.95
C ALA A 187 -49.55 136.09 -31.71
N THR A 188 -48.74 137.07 -32.12
CA THR A 188 -47.29 137.09 -31.97
C THR A 188 -46.83 138.27 -31.11
N ASP A 189 -45.73 138.11 -30.37
CA ASP A 189 -45.16 139.17 -29.52
C ASP A 189 -44.90 140.46 -30.33
N ALA A 190 -44.51 140.35 -31.60
CA ALA A 190 -44.31 141.50 -32.50
C ALA A 190 -45.60 142.30 -32.78
N GLN A 191 -46.75 141.63 -32.83
CA GLN A 191 -48.05 142.27 -33.04
C GLN A 191 -48.45 143.08 -31.79
N ILE A 192 -48.23 142.52 -30.60
CA ILE A 192 -48.52 143.16 -29.30
C ILE A 192 -47.69 144.44 -29.14
N ASP A 193 -46.40 144.38 -29.46
CA ASP A 193 -45.49 145.54 -29.38
C ASP A 193 -45.90 146.66 -30.36
N SER A 194 -46.38 146.32 -31.56
CA SER A 194 -46.83 147.32 -32.54
C SER A 194 -48.04 148.13 -32.07
N LEU A 195 -48.98 147.49 -31.39
CA LEU A 195 -50.18 148.14 -30.83
C LEU A 195 -49.81 149.06 -29.66
N LEU A 196 -48.85 148.67 -28.83
CA LEU A 196 -48.33 149.52 -27.77
C LEU A 196 -47.69 150.80 -28.32
N ILE A 197 -46.95 150.72 -29.42
CA ILE A 197 -46.32 151.91 -30.06
C ILE A 197 -47.40 152.92 -30.52
N ALA A 198 -48.43 152.46 -31.22
CA ALA A 198 -49.49 153.33 -31.73
C ALA A 198 -50.24 154.11 -30.63
N ILE A 199 -50.49 153.47 -29.48
CA ILE A 199 -51.15 154.11 -28.32
C ILE A 199 -50.32 155.30 -27.79
N LYS A 200 -48.98 155.20 -27.85
CA LYS A 200 -48.09 156.26 -27.35
C LYS A 200 -48.09 157.49 -28.25
N GLU A 201 -48.04 157.29 -29.57
CA GLU A 201 -48.03 158.38 -30.55
C GLU A 201 -49.30 159.23 -30.47
N ASP A 202 -50.48 158.59 -30.37
CA ASP A 202 -51.76 159.28 -30.25
C ASP A 202 -51.86 160.11 -28.95
N ALA A 203 -51.29 159.61 -27.84
CA ALA A 203 -51.30 160.30 -26.54
C ALA A 203 -50.37 161.53 -26.50
N GLU A 204 -49.18 161.46 -27.10
CA GLU A 204 -48.25 162.59 -27.17
C GLU A 204 -48.82 163.75 -28.02
N HIS A 205 -49.49 163.41 -29.13
CA HIS A 205 -50.09 164.40 -30.04
C HIS A 205 -51.21 165.21 -29.38
N ALA A 206 -52.04 164.56 -28.56
CA ALA A 206 -53.10 165.22 -27.80
C ALA A 206 -52.54 166.21 -26.76
N ARG A 207 -51.40 165.87 -26.15
CA ARG A 207 -50.74 166.70 -25.13
C ARG A 207 -50.10 167.95 -25.72
N GLU A 208 -49.37 167.84 -26.84
CA GLU A 208 -48.77 169.00 -27.51
C GLU A 208 -49.82 170.04 -27.92
N THR A 209 -50.94 169.57 -28.46
CA THR A 209 -52.03 170.42 -28.96
C THR A 209 -52.68 171.20 -27.81
N THR A 210 -52.80 170.57 -26.64
CA THR A 210 -53.30 171.20 -25.40
C THR A 210 -52.34 172.29 -24.90
N GLN A 211 -51.03 172.05 -24.93
CA GLN A 211 -50.03 173.01 -24.46
C GLN A 211 -49.92 174.24 -25.37
N ARG A 212 -50.03 174.07 -26.69
CA ARG A 212 -50.09 175.19 -27.65
C ARG A 212 -51.31 176.09 -27.46
N MET A 213 -52.39 175.56 -26.87
CA MET A 213 -53.58 176.34 -26.51
C MET A 213 -53.33 177.23 -25.28
N TYR A 214 -52.41 176.85 -24.39
CA TYR A 214 -52.09 177.57 -23.16
C TYR A 214 -51.17 178.80 -23.38
N ASP A 215 -50.22 178.76 -24.32
CA ASP A 215 -49.17 179.78 -24.48
C ASP A 215 -49.53 181.03 -25.30
N ALA A 216 -50.76 181.17 -25.82
CA ALA A 216 -51.11 182.26 -26.73
C ALA A 216 -51.20 183.65 -26.05
N TRP A 217 -50.43 184.64 -26.56
CA TRP A 217 -50.31 186.00 -26.00
C TRP A 217 -51.64 186.76 -25.85
N LEU A 218 -52.61 186.49 -26.73
CA LEU A 218 -53.96 187.10 -26.71
C LEU A 218 -54.73 186.82 -25.41
N SER A 219 -54.36 185.78 -24.67
CA SER A 219 -55.02 185.43 -23.42
C SER A 219 -54.51 186.23 -22.20
N ARG A 220 -53.34 186.90 -22.29
CA ARG A 220 -52.74 187.69 -21.19
C ARG A 220 -53.20 189.16 -21.14
N VAL A 221 -53.63 189.75 -22.26
CA VAL A 221 -54.05 191.17 -22.33
C VAL A 221 -55.32 191.47 -21.51
N PHE A 222 -56.05 190.44 -21.09
CA PHE A 222 -57.30 190.57 -20.33
C PHE A 222 -57.12 190.32 -18.81
N GLU A 223 -55.91 190.47 -18.26
CA GLU A 223 -55.62 190.38 -16.82
C GLU A 223 -55.87 191.73 -16.09
N THR A 224 -56.39 191.62 -14.87
CA THR A 224 -57.05 192.66 -14.05
C THR A 224 -56.20 193.86 -13.61
N GLY A 225 -54.91 193.94 -13.94
CA GLY A 225 -53.97 194.94 -13.42
C GLY A 225 -53.84 196.27 -14.18
N PHE A 226 -54.18 196.33 -15.48
CA PHE A 226 -53.80 197.47 -16.34
C PHE A 226 -54.64 198.74 -16.14
N PHE A 227 -55.91 198.63 -15.71
CA PHE A 227 -56.82 199.78 -15.62
C PHE A 227 -56.71 200.57 -14.30
N ALA A 228 -56.21 199.95 -13.21
CA ALA A 228 -55.98 200.64 -11.94
C ALA A 228 -54.88 201.70 -12.04
N ALA A 229 -53.87 201.49 -12.90
CA ALA A 229 -52.76 202.43 -13.13
C ALA A 229 -53.21 203.71 -13.89
N LEU A 230 -54.24 203.62 -14.72
CA LEU A 230 -54.77 204.74 -15.51
C LEU A 230 -55.51 205.77 -14.64
N LEU A 231 -56.14 205.33 -13.54
CA LEU A 231 -56.85 206.20 -12.59
C LEU A 231 -55.91 206.99 -11.67
N LEU A 232 -54.71 206.46 -11.38
CA LEU A 232 -53.77 207.03 -10.40
C LEU A 232 -53.02 208.26 -10.94
N ALA A 233 -52.80 208.32 -12.26
CA ALA A 233 -52.22 209.47 -12.94
C ALA A 233 -53.14 210.72 -12.91
N LEU A 234 -54.44 210.53 -12.69
CA LEU A 234 -55.46 211.60 -12.66
C LEU A 234 -55.41 212.45 -11.37
N ALA A 235 -54.78 211.97 -10.29
CA ALA A 235 -54.81 212.62 -8.98
C ALA A 235 -53.65 213.61 -8.73
N VAL A 236 -52.49 213.43 -9.37
CA VAL A 236 -51.23 214.15 -9.04
C VAL A 236 -51.22 215.62 -9.53
N LEU A 237 -52.13 216.02 -10.42
CA LEU A 237 -52.10 217.34 -11.07
C LEU A 237 -52.99 218.42 -10.42
N THR A 238 -53.73 218.11 -9.35
CA THR A 238 -54.62 219.06 -8.65
C THR A 238 -53.90 219.95 -7.60
N VAL A 239 -52.70 219.56 -7.17
CA VAL A 239 -51.95 220.15 -6.05
C VAL A 239 -51.53 221.63 -6.23
N PRO A 240 -51.21 222.16 -7.45
CA PRO A 240 -50.75 223.56 -7.59
C PRO A 240 -51.83 224.66 -7.60
N VAL A 241 -53.12 224.37 -7.90
CA VAL A 241 -54.18 225.41 -8.03
C VAL A 241 -54.74 225.87 -6.68
N VAL A 242 -54.78 224.97 -5.70
CA VAL A 242 -55.14 225.27 -4.31
C VAL A 242 -54.12 226.21 -3.64
N LEU A 243 -52.83 226.11 -4.00
CA LEU A 243 -51.78 226.95 -3.42
C LEU A 243 -51.83 228.44 -3.84
N PHE A 244 -52.58 228.79 -4.90
CA PHE A 244 -52.71 230.20 -5.34
C PHE A 244 -53.78 230.99 -4.56
N SER A 245 -54.78 230.33 -3.96
CA SER A 245 -55.91 230.98 -3.27
C SER A 245 -55.60 231.50 -1.85
N LEU A 246 -54.45 231.14 -1.29
CA LEU A 246 -54.02 231.56 0.06
C LEU A 246 -53.14 232.83 0.08
N GLY A 247 -52.77 233.41 -1.06
CA GLY A 247 -52.32 234.82 -1.16
C GLY A 247 -50.85 235.23 -0.86
N ILE A 248 -49.80 234.41 -1.09
CA ILE A 248 -48.37 234.73 -0.76
C ILE A 248 -47.46 235.06 -2.00
N GLU A 249 -46.78 236.24 -2.03
CA GLU A 249 -45.63 236.70 -2.90
C GLU A 249 -44.28 236.67 -2.09
N PRO A 250 -43.30 235.78 -2.35
CA PRO A 250 -42.73 235.67 -3.69
C PRO A 250 -42.55 234.19 -4.12
N LEU A 251 -43.43 233.66 -4.99
CA LEU A 251 -43.08 232.59 -5.95
C LEU A 251 -44.19 232.34 -7.00
N ALA A 252 -45.43 232.70 -6.72
CA ALA A 252 -46.57 232.29 -7.52
C ALA A 252 -47.09 233.41 -8.44
N ARG A 253 -46.91 233.30 -9.77
CA ARG A 253 -47.80 233.97 -10.75
C ARG A 253 -47.78 233.39 -12.17
N ASN A 254 -46.80 232.56 -12.53
CA ASN A 254 -46.68 232.10 -13.92
C ASN A 254 -47.42 230.79 -14.29
N LEU A 255 -48.26 230.18 -13.43
CA LEU A 255 -48.76 228.81 -13.72
C LEU A 255 -50.25 228.63 -14.05
N THR A 256 -51.16 229.52 -13.67
CA THR A 256 -52.61 229.30 -13.86
C THR A 256 -53.00 229.95 -15.21
N ILE A 257 -53.57 229.32 -16.24
CA ILE A 257 -54.94 228.77 -16.37
C ILE A 257 -55.00 227.84 -17.62
N GLY A 258 -53.86 227.47 -18.21
CA GLY A 258 -53.78 226.54 -19.35
C GLY A 258 -54.16 225.07 -19.06
N GLY A 259 -54.38 224.69 -17.80
CA GLY A 259 -54.52 223.29 -17.37
C GLY A 259 -55.84 222.58 -17.66
N GLY A 260 -56.89 223.28 -18.10
CA GLY A 260 -58.26 222.71 -18.13
C GLY A 260 -58.64 221.82 -19.32
N ALA A 261 -57.94 221.87 -20.46
CA ALA A 261 -58.47 221.30 -21.72
C ALA A 261 -57.95 219.91 -22.14
N SER A 262 -56.81 219.43 -21.61
CA SER A 262 -56.16 218.19 -22.10
C SER A 262 -56.78 216.87 -21.60
N LEU A 263 -57.66 216.90 -20.59
CA LEU A 263 -58.14 215.71 -19.87
C LEU A 263 -59.24 214.92 -20.62
N ILE A 264 -59.99 215.55 -21.52
CA ILE A 264 -61.18 214.96 -22.16
C ILE A 264 -60.84 214.11 -23.41
N VAL A 265 -59.68 214.34 -24.05
CA VAL A 265 -59.31 213.65 -25.31
C VAL A 265 -58.71 212.25 -25.07
N ALA A 266 -58.02 212.01 -23.94
CA ALA A 266 -57.35 210.72 -23.70
C ALA A 266 -58.31 209.57 -23.35
N THR A 267 -59.45 209.86 -22.72
CA THR A 267 -60.39 208.85 -22.22
C THR A 267 -61.25 208.21 -23.32
N THR A 268 -61.52 208.93 -24.41
CA THR A 268 -62.33 208.44 -25.54
C THR A 268 -61.56 207.49 -26.47
N ALA A 269 -60.24 207.64 -26.60
CA ALA A 269 -59.42 206.75 -27.44
C ALA A 269 -59.28 205.33 -26.87
N GLY A 270 -59.23 205.18 -25.54
CA GLY A 270 -59.01 203.87 -24.89
C GLY A 270 -60.20 202.90 -24.98
N LEU A 271 -61.43 203.42 -24.97
CA LEU A 271 -62.64 202.60 -25.00
C LEU A 271 -62.88 201.94 -26.37
N LEU A 272 -62.53 202.63 -27.46
CA LEU A 272 -62.68 202.12 -28.83
C LEU A 272 -61.76 200.92 -29.12
N LEU A 273 -60.57 200.87 -28.51
CA LEU A 273 -59.64 199.75 -28.68
C LEU A 273 -60.17 198.45 -28.05
N TRP A 274 -60.92 198.55 -26.95
CA TRP A 274 -61.44 197.39 -26.21
C TRP A 274 -62.52 196.60 -26.98
N LEU A 275 -63.36 197.28 -27.75
CA LEU A 275 -64.46 196.63 -28.50
C LEU A 275 -63.98 195.84 -29.73
N ALA A 276 -62.79 196.12 -30.27
CA ALA A 276 -62.30 195.50 -31.52
C ALA A 276 -61.66 194.10 -31.32
N VAL A 277 -61.05 193.81 -30.17
CA VAL A 277 -60.18 192.63 -30.00
C VAL A 277 -60.93 191.36 -29.54
N ARG A 278 -62.05 191.52 -28.84
CA ARG A 278 -62.79 190.42 -28.18
C ARG A 278 -63.32 189.29 -29.11
N PRO A 279 -63.90 189.55 -30.30
CA PRO A 279 -64.49 188.48 -31.11
C PRO A 279 -63.47 187.56 -31.81
N ILE A 280 -62.24 188.04 -32.05
CA ILE A 280 -61.18 187.26 -32.71
C ILE A 280 -60.69 186.12 -31.80
N ALA A 281 -60.61 186.37 -30.48
CA ALA A 281 -60.16 185.39 -29.50
C ALA A 281 -61.09 184.16 -29.38
N ARG A 282 -62.41 184.30 -29.62
CA ARG A 282 -63.36 183.17 -29.50
C ARG A 282 -63.18 182.10 -30.58
N ARG A 283 -62.93 182.49 -31.84
CA ARG A 283 -62.87 181.54 -32.98
C ARG A 283 -61.66 180.62 -32.94
N ILE A 284 -60.52 181.12 -32.47
CA ILE A 284 -59.27 180.35 -32.47
C ILE A 284 -59.31 179.24 -31.41
N THR A 285 -59.91 179.51 -30.24
CA THR A 285 -59.96 178.56 -29.12
C THR A 285 -60.91 177.39 -29.37
N SER A 286 -61.98 177.55 -30.16
CA SER A 286 -62.92 176.46 -30.49
C SER A 286 -62.39 175.45 -31.49
N GLY A 287 -61.57 175.86 -32.45
CA GLY A 287 -61.01 174.95 -33.46
C GLY A 287 -60.07 173.91 -32.85
N ARG A 288 -59.23 174.33 -31.90
CA ARG A 288 -58.22 173.45 -31.28
C ARG A 288 -58.78 172.42 -30.31
N TYR A 289 -59.95 172.67 -29.72
CA TYR A 289 -60.57 171.75 -28.76
C TYR A 289 -61.19 170.50 -29.43
N GLN A 290 -61.66 170.61 -30.67
CA GLN A 290 -62.23 169.47 -31.41
C GLN A 290 -61.17 168.46 -31.86
N GLU A 291 -59.99 168.94 -32.25
CA GLU A 291 -58.86 168.09 -32.67
C GLU A 291 -58.37 167.16 -31.56
N ILE A 292 -58.39 167.63 -30.30
CA ILE A 292 -57.99 166.84 -29.13
C ILE A 292 -58.97 165.68 -28.86
N LEU A 293 -60.28 165.86 -29.10
CA LEU A 293 -61.29 164.83 -28.83
C LEU A 293 -61.20 163.63 -29.79
N GLU A 294 -60.75 163.86 -31.03
CA GLU A 294 -60.64 162.80 -32.03
C GLU A 294 -59.42 161.89 -31.79
N LEU A 295 -58.31 162.47 -31.34
CA LEU A 295 -57.11 161.72 -30.94
C LEU A 295 -57.38 160.79 -29.76
N LEU A 296 -58.13 161.26 -28.75
CA LEU A 296 -58.46 160.47 -27.57
C LEU A 296 -59.31 159.22 -27.89
N ARG A 297 -60.19 159.27 -28.91
CA ARG A 297 -61.00 158.11 -29.30
C ARG A 297 -60.20 156.98 -29.94
N ARG A 298 -59.17 157.30 -30.71
CA ARG A 298 -58.32 156.30 -31.40
C ARG A 298 -57.48 155.50 -30.41
N ALA A 299 -56.85 156.19 -29.46
CA ALA A 299 -56.00 155.57 -28.45
C ALA A 299 -56.76 154.53 -27.60
N THR A 300 -58.01 154.82 -27.20
CA THR A 300 -58.84 153.91 -26.38
C THR A 300 -59.18 152.59 -27.10
N ARG A 301 -59.30 152.60 -28.43
CA ARG A 301 -59.59 151.38 -29.22
C ARG A 301 -58.38 150.45 -29.31
N HIS A 302 -57.18 150.99 -29.54
CA HIS A 302 -55.96 150.18 -29.63
C HIS A 302 -55.61 149.49 -28.30
N ILE A 303 -55.97 150.08 -27.15
CA ILE A 303 -55.80 149.45 -25.83
C ILE A 303 -56.61 148.14 -25.72
N ALA A 304 -57.84 148.12 -26.22
CA ALA A 304 -58.70 146.94 -26.17
C ALA A 304 -58.20 145.79 -27.06
N GLU A 305 -57.64 146.09 -28.24
CA GLU A 305 -57.09 145.07 -29.16
C GLU A 305 -55.78 144.44 -28.65
N ALA A 306 -54.95 145.21 -27.93
CA ALA A 306 -53.66 144.73 -27.41
C ALA A 306 -53.81 143.67 -26.31
N SER A 307 -54.75 143.84 -25.37
CA SER A 307 -54.96 142.91 -24.25
C SER A 307 -55.47 141.55 -24.73
N ALA A 308 -56.41 141.53 -25.68
CA ALA A 308 -56.96 140.30 -26.25
C ALA A 308 -55.90 139.46 -27.01
N THR A 309 -54.92 140.09 -27.64
CA THR A 309 -53.85 139.39 -28.40
C THR A 309 -52.84 138.67 -27.48
N ALA A 310 -52.60 139.20 -26.28
CA ALA A 310 -51.63 138.65 -25.32
C ALA A 310 -52.09 137.33 -24.67
N GLU A 311 -53.39 137.13 -24.51
CA GLU A 311 -53.99 135.93 -23.91
C GLU A 311 -53.77 134.66 -24.75
N VAL A 312 -54.00 134.74 -26.06
CA VAL A 312 -53.92 133.59 -26.98
C VAL A 312 -52.49 133.05 -27.13
N ARG A 313 -51.45 133.88 -26.95
CA ARG A 313 -50.04 133.49 -27.11
C ARG A 313 -49.52 132.60 -25.98
N ALA A 314 -49.94 132.86 -24.74
CA ALA A 314 -49.40 132.20 -23.54
C ALA A 314 -49.80 130.70 -23.45
N GLU A 315 -50.99 130.33 -23.92
CA GLU A 315 -51.49 128.95 -23.82
C GLU A 315 -50.76 127.94 -24.74
N ARG A 316 -50.19 128.41 -25.86
CA ARG A 316 -49.55 127.53 -26.84
C ARG A 316 -48.18 127.02 -26.36
N GLN A 317 -47.35 127.86 -25.74
CA GLN A 317 -46.00 127.48 -25.32
C GLN A 317 -45.97 126.45 -24.18
N ALA A 318 -47.02 126.36 -23.36
CA ALA A 318 -47.09 125.43 -22.24
C ALA A 318 -47.22 123.95 -22.67
N ARG A 319 -47.77 123.66 -23.86
CA ARG A 319 -48.00 122.27 -24.32
C ARG A 319 -46.75 121.59 -24.87
N GLU A 320 -45.83 122.34 -25.50
CA GLU A 320 -44.65 121.79 -26.17
C GLU A 320 -43.59 121.23 -25.18
N LEU A 321 -43.53 121.73 -23.94
CA LEU A 321 -42.52 121.32 -22.94
C LEU A 321 -42.79 119.96 -22.30
N VAL A 322 -44.04 119.49 -22.25
CA VAL A 322 -44.43 118.24 -21.59
C VAL A 322 -44.03 117.01 -22.40
N GLU A 323 -44.12 117.09 -23.72
CA GLU A 323 -43.91 115.97 -24.64
C GLU A 323 -42.44 115.52 -24.73
N GLN A 324 -41.50 116.43 -24.43
CA GLN A 324 -40.06 116.17 -24.54
C GLN A 324 -39.51 115.35 -23.36
N ARG A 325 -40.06 115.49 -22.15
CA ARG A 325 -39.62 114.78 -20.93
C ARG A 325 -39.81 113.26 -21.01
N ASP A 326 -40.94 112.81 -21.54
CA ASP A 326 -41.34 111.40 -21.45
C ASP A 326 -40.55 110.47 -22.39
N LYS A 327 -39.90 111.03 -23.41
CA LYS A 327 -39.06 110.27 -24.34
C LYS A 327 -37.74 109.84 -23.70
N ASP A 328 -37.10 110.72 -22.93
CA ASP A 328 -35.76 110.51 -22.38
C ASP A 328 -35.72 109.43 -21.28
N LEU A 329 -36.79 109.29 -20.48
CA LEU A 329 -36.88 108.28 -19.42
C LEU A 329 -36.92 106.83 -19.96
N LYS A 330 -37.48 106.63 -21.15
CA LYS A 330 -37.66 105.30 -21.74
C LYS A 330 -36.33 104.69 -22.23
N GLU A 331 -35.43 105.51 -22.77
CA GLU A 331 -34.16 105.03 -23.33
C GLU A 331 -33.15 104.57 -22.26
N LEU A 332 -33.22 105.08 -21.04
CA LEU A 332 -32.33 104.71 -19.94
C LEU A 332 -32.58 103.27 -19.43
N ASN A 333 -33.85 102.90 -19.27
CA ASN A 333 -34.26 101.60 -18.71
C ASN A 333 -33.80 100.42 -19.60
N ASP A 334 -33.91 100.55 -20.91
CA ASP A 334 -33.58 99.49 -21.88
C ASP A 334 -32.06 99.20 -21.98
N ARG A 335 -31.22 100.12 -21.53
CA ARG A 335 -29.75 99.98 -21.57
C ARG A 335 -29.24 99.11 -20.42
N VAL A 336 -29.68 99.39 -19.20
CA VAL A 336 -29.21 98.71 -17.97
C VAL A 336 -29.61 97.23 -17.95
N GLN A 337 -30.80 96.90 -18.49
CA GLN A 337 -31.32 95.54 -18.48
C GLN A 337 -30.53 94.56 -19.39
N ARG A 338 -29.96 95.06 -20.49
CA ARG A 338 -29.17 94.24 -21.43
C ARG A 338 -27.83 93.78 -20.83
N GLU A 339 -27.15 94.64 -20.08
CA GLU A 339 -25.85 94.31 -19.47
C GLU A 339 -25.96 93.20 -18.41
N PHE A 340 -27.01 93.23 -17.59
CA PHE A 340 -27.21 92.24 -16.50
C PHE A 340 -27.47 90.82 -17.03
N ASN A 341 -28.27 90.69 -18.09
CA ASN A 341 -28.64 89.39 -18.64
C ASN A 341 -27.45 88.65 -19.28
N ALA A 342 -26.53 89.37 -19.91
CA ALA A 342 -25.33 88.79 -20.52
C ALA A 342 -24.37 88.19 -19.47
N LEU A 343 -24.24 88.83 -18.30
CA LEU A 343 -23.35 88.36 -17.23
C LEU A 343 -23.91 87.13 -16.50
N LYS A 344 -25.23 87.06 -16.33
CA LYS A 344 -25.93 85.93 -15.70
C LYS A 344 -25.73 84.62 -16.48
N GLN A 345 -25.80 84.65 -17.81
CA GLN A 345 -25.65 83.47 -18.65
C GLN A 345 -24.26 82.81 -18.53
N LYS A 346 -23.19 83.61 -18.39
CA LYS A 346 -21.83 83.07 -18.23
C LYS A 346 -21.64 82.28 -16.93
N ILE A 347 -22.20 82.79 -15.82
CA ILE A 347 -22.06 82.17 -14.50
C ILE A 347 -22.87 80.87 -14.41
N ASP A 348 -24.08 80.85 -14.96
CA ASP A 348 -24.94 79.66 -14.94
C ASP A 348 -24.32 78.52 -15.81
N ALA A 349 -23.62 78.84 -16.91
CA ALA A 349 -22.94 77.84 -17.76
C ALA A 349 -21.71 77.18 -17.11
N GLU A 350 -20.89 77.94 -16.36
CA GLU A 350 -19.74 77.38 -15.63
C GLU A 350 -20.17 76.41 -14.52
N ARG A 351 -21.30 76.70 -13.87
CA ARG A 351 -21.88 75.82 -12.84
C ARG A 351 -22.34 74.47 -13.41
N GLU A 352 -23.05 74.48 -14.54
CA GLU A 352 -23.52 73.26 -15.20
C GLU A 352 -22.39 72.36 -15.73
N LYS A 353 -21.20 72.94 -16.00
CA LYS A 353 -20.02 72.16 -16.37
C LYS A 353 -19.50 71.35 -15.19
N ILE A 354 -19.34 71.98 -14.03
CA ILE A 354 -18.81 71.34 -12.82
C ILE A 354 -19.79 70.31 -12.25
N ASP A 355 -21.10 70.61 -12.28
CA ASP A 355 -22.15 69.69 -11.83
C ASP A 355 -22.20 68.39 -12.66
N ARG A 356 -21.69 68.41 -13.91
CA ARG A 356 -21.53 67.22 -14.78
C ARG A 356 -20.21 66.46 -14.56
N GLU A 357 -19.09 67.17 -14.40
CA GLU A 357 -17.77 66.54 -14.30
C GLU A 357 -17.52 65.85 -12.93
N TYR A 358 -18.11 66.34 -11.84
CA TYR A 358 -17.89 65.80 -10.49
C TYR A 358 -18.41 64.36 -10.30
N PRO A 359 -19.64 63.99 -10.72
CA PRO A 359 -20.11 62.61 -10.67
C PRO A 359 -19.25 61.63 -11.47
N GLU A 360 -18.72 62.04 -12.62
CA GLU A 360 -17.84 61.19 -13.44
C GLU A 360 -16.50 60.92 -12.73
N ARG A 361 -15.85 61.94 -12.17
CA ARG A 361 -14.59 61.75 -11.42
C ARG A 361 -14.76 60.88 -10.17
N LEU A 362 -15.93 60.94 -9.50
CA LEU A 362 -16.24 60.04 -8.38
C LEU A 362 -16.46 58.61 -8.83
N LYS A 363 -17.10 58.41 -9.99
CA LYS A 363 -17.28 57.10 -10.60
C LYS A 363 -15.93 56.48 -10.95
N ASP A 364 -15.04 57.24 -11.59
CA ASP A 364 -13.69 56.77 -11.95
C ASP A 364 -12.88 56.35 -10.71
N ALA A 365 -12.92 57.14 -9.63
CA ALA A 365 -12.25 56.81 -8.37
C ALA A 365 -12.83 55.54 -7.71
N ARG A 366 -14.13 55.27 -7.88
CA ARG A 366 -14.79 54.05 -7.39
C ARG A 366 -14.45 52.84 -8.24
N ASP A 367 -14.43 52.99 -9.55
CA ASP A 367 -14.10 51.92 -10.50
C ASP A 367 -12.63 51.52 -10.34
N GLN A 368 -11.71 52.48 -10.18
CA GLN A 368 -10.30 52.22 -9.88
C GLN A 368 -10.11 51.46 -8.56
N ASN A 369 -10.83 51.84 -7.50
CA ASN A 369 -10.76 51.15 -6.22
C ASN A 369 -11.31 49.72 -6.31
N THR A 370 -12.42 49.53 -7.03
CA THR A 370 -13.01 48.20 -7.26
C THR A 370 -12.05 47.31 -8.05
N ALA A 371 -11.40 47.85 -9.09
CA ALA A 371 -10.40 47.13 -9.87
C ALA A 371 -9.08 46.86 -9.10
N ALA A 372 -8.76 47.65 -8.07
CA ALA A 372 -7.62 47.40 -7.20
C ALA A 372 -7.93 46.29 -6.18
N ILE A 373 -9.12 46.31 -5.57
CA ILE A 373 -9.59 45.24 -4.65
C ILE A 373 -9.68 43.91 -5.39
N GLN A 374 -10.21 43.88 -6.62
CA GLN A 374 -10.28 42.65 -7.42
C GLN A 374 -8.89 42.08 -7.72
N ARG A 375 -7.89 42.94 -8.00
CA ARG A 375 -6.51 42.49 -8.23
C ARG A 375 -5.89 41.86 -6.99
N LEU A 376 -6.12 42.44 -5.80
CA LEU A 376 -5.67 41.86 -4.53
C LEU A 376 -6.36 40.51 -4.24
N GLU A 377 -7.65 40.40 -4.56
CA GLU A 377 -8.41 39.13 -4.47
C GLU A 377 -7.81 38.05 -5.38
N ASP A 378 -7.54 38.38 -6.64
CA ASP A 378 -6.94 37.45 -7.61
C ASP A 378 -5.51 37.04 -7.19
N GLU A 379 -4.70 37.96 -6.65
CA GLU A 379 -3.35 37.69 -6.15
C GLU A 379 -3.34 36.78 -4.91
N LEU A 380 -4.27 36.99 -3.97
CA LEU A 380 -4.46 36.11 -2.82
C LEU A 380 -4.89 34.71 -3.28
N GLU A 381 -5.86 34.61 -4.18
CA GLU A 381 -6.34 33.32 -4.71
C GLU A 381 -5.22 32.53 -5.40
N GLN A 382 -4.38 33.20 -6.20
CA GLN A 382 -3.20 32.58 -6.82
C GLN A 382 -2.20 32.09 -5.78
N THR A 383 -1.94 32.88 -4.74
CA THR A 383 -1.00 32.53 -3.68
C THR A 383 -1.50 31.33 -2.87
N LEU A 384 -2.77 31.33 -2.45
CA LEU A 384 -3.41 30.22 -1.75
C LEU A 384 -3.41 28.94 -2.60
N THR A 385 -3.71 29.06 -3.90
CA THR A 385 -3.65 27.93 -4.84
C THR A 385 -2.23 27.38 -4.97
N GLY A 386 -1.21 28.25 -4.99
CA GLY A 386 0.20 27.86 -5.01
C GLY A 386 0.62 27.10 -3.75
N LEU A 387 0.21 27.59 -2.58
CA LEU A 387 0.46 26.93 -1.28
C LEU A 387 -0.24 25.58 -1.19
N ALA A 388 -1.51 25.50 -1.63
CA ALA A 388 -2.27 24.25 -1.64
C ALA A 388 -1.60 23.18 -2.52
N ARG A 389 -1.15 23.57 -3.73
CA ARG A 389 -0.40 22.66 -4.62
C ARG A 389 0.91 22.16 -4.00
N LYS A 390 1.63 23.00 -3.24
CA LYS A 390 2.88 22.61 -2.56
C LYS A 390 2.61 21.60 -1.44
N ARG A 391 1.58 21.83 -0.63
CA ARG A 391 1.09 20.90 0.39
C ARG A 391 0.70 19.57 -0.25
N ASP A 392 -0.15 19.61 -1.26
CA ASP A 392 -0.71 18.41 -1.92
C ASP A 392 0.40 17.54 -2.49
N ARG A 393 1.38 18.13 -3.21
CA ARG A 393 2.57 17.39 -3.68
C ARG A 393 3.32 16.69 -2.56
N THR A 394 3.56 17.39 -1.45
CA THR A 394 4.31 16.84 -0.30
C THR A 394 3.54 15.69 0.36
N ILE A 395 2.21 15.81 0.47
CA ILE A 395 1.34 14.77 1.03
C ILE A 395 1.25 13.58 0.07
N ASP A 396 0.99 13.82 -1.22
CA ASP A 396 0.86 12.80 -2.25
C ASP A 396 2.15 11.98 -2.39
N ASP A 397 3.32 12.64 -2.44
CA ASP A 397 4.63 11.97 -2.51
C ASP A 397 4.86 11.07 -1.29
N CYS A 398 4.49 11.55 -0.09
CA CYS A 398 4.60 10.82 1.16
C CYS A 398 3.61 9.64 1.25
N GLU A 399 2.38 9.83 0.78
CA GLU A 399 1.36 8.77 0.70
C GLU A 399 1.77 7.69 -0.31
N LEU A 400 2.30 8.08 -1.46
CA LEU A 400 2.84 7.18 -2.47
C LEU A 400 4.02 6.37 -1.94
N GLU A 401 5.00 7.01 -1.28
CA GLU A 401 6.15 6.30 -0.68
C GLU A 401 5.69 5.29 0.39
N CYS A 402 4.72 5.67 1.23
CA CYS A 402 4.14 4.79 2.23
C CYS A 402 3.42 3.59 1.58
N ALA A 403 2.63 3.83 0.54
CA ALA A 403 1.92 2.79 -0.20
C ALA A 403 2.90 1.81 -0.87
N GLN A 404 3.91 2.33 -1.59
CA GLN A 404 4.95 1.52 -2.23
C GLN A 404 5.75 0.70 -1.21
N THR A 405 6.07 1.29 -0.04
CA THR A 405 6.77 0.56 1.03
C THR A 405 5.90 -0.57 1.58
N LYS A 406 4.61 -0.34 1.82
CA LYS A 406 3.67 -1.38 2.28
C LYS A 406 3.52 -2.49 1.25
N GLU A 407 3.42 -2.15 -0.04
CA GLU A 407 3.32 -3.12 -1.13
C GLU A 407 4.60 -3.96 -1.27
N ARG A 408 5.78 -3.33 -1.19
CA ARG A 408 7.06 -4.05 -1.16
C ARG A 408 7.15 -5.01 0.02
N LEU A 409 6.83 -4.55 1.23
CA LEU A 409 6.84 -5.39 2.44
C LEU A 409 5.83 -6.56 2.33
N LEU A 410 4.68 -6.33 1.70
CA LEU A 410 3.69 -7.36 1.44
C LEU A 410 4.25 -8.41 0.46
N SER A 411 4.86 -7.97 -0.64
CA SER A 411 5.47 -8.86 -1.64
C SER A 411 6.64 -9.68 -1.07
N GLU A 412 7.53 -9.05 -0.30
CA GLU A 412 8.64 -9.74 0.39
C GLU A 412 8.13 -10.77 1.40
N ARG A 413 7.09 -10.40 2.17
CA ARG A 413 6.43 -11.33 3.11
C ARG A 413 5.81 -12.50 2.37
N ASP A 414 5.07 -12.26 1.30
CA ASP A 414 4.36 -13.31 0.56
C ASP A 414 5.35 -14.26 -0.13
N ALA A 415 6.44 -13.75 -0.73
CA ALA A 415 7.50 -14.58 -1.30
C ALA A 415 8.20 -15.44 -0.23
N ALA A 416 8.51 -14.88 0.93
CA ALA A 416 9.10 -15.63 2.04
C ALA A 416 8.10 -16.65 2.62
N TYR A 417 6.82 -16.31 2.66
CA TYR A 417 5.74 -17.19 3.10
C TYR A 417 5.58 -18.39 2.16
N ASP A 418 5.61 -18.16 0.84
CA ASP A 418 5.53 -19.23 -0.16
C ASP A 418 6.76 -20.15 -0.11
N ALA A 419 7.96 -19.60 0.09
CA ALA A 419 9.17 -20.41 0.27
C ALA A 419 9.12 -21.27 1.54
N MET A 420 8.66 -20.69 2.67
CA MET A 420 8.42 -21.42 3.91
C MET A 420 7.36 -22.51 3.73
N ARG A 421 6.24 -22.19 3.05
CA ARG A 421 5.15 -23.12 2.74
C ARG A 421 5.65 -24.30 1.91
N ALA A 422 6.40 -24.04 0.84
CA ALA A 422 6.99 -25.10 0.01
C ALA A 422 7.90 -26.02 0.83
N LYS A 423 8.85 -25.44 1.61
CA LYS A 423 9.74 -26.21 2.48
C LYS A 423 8.98 -27.08 3.49
N TRP A 424 7.93 -26.55 4.09
CA TRP A 424 7.09 -27.27 5.06
C TRP A 424 6.30 -28.40 4.41
N LEU A 425 5.56 -28.12 3.32
CA LEU A 425 4.71 -29.10 2.65
C LEU A 425 5.52 -30.21 1.98
N ASP A 426 6.60 -29.86 1.29
CA ASP A 426 7.51 -30.83 0.66
C ASP A 426 8.21 -31.68 1.73
N GLY A 427 8.59 -31.07 2.85
CA GLY A 427 9.16 -31.76 4.00
C GLY A 427 8.20 -32.80 4.59
N CYS A 428 6.94 -32.42 4.81
CA CYS A 428 5.88 -33.31 5.28
C CYS A 428 5.61 -34.45 4.28
N GLN A 429 5.46 -34.13 2.99
CA GLN A 429 5.21 -35.13 1.95
C GLN A 429 6.38 -36.12 1.80
N ARG A 430 7.62 -35.65 1.89
CA ARG A 430 8.80 -36.52 1.87
C ARG A 430 8.81 -37.47 3.06
N ILE A 431 8.54 -36.97 4.27
CA ILE A 431 8.51 -37.79 5.48
C ILE A 431 7.35 -38.79 5.45
N SER A 432 6.14 -38.35 5.10
CA SER A 432 4.98 -39.25 5.00
C SER A 432 5.16 -40.29 3.87
N GLY A 433 5.79 -39.90 2.76
CA GLY A 433 6.17 -40.79 1.67
C GLY A 433 7.17 -41.87 2.08
N GLU A 434 8.15 -41.56 2.94
CA GLU A 434 9.06 -42.56 3.49
C GLU A 434 8.34 -43.56 4.41
N PHE A 435 7.44 -43.09 5.28
CA PHE A 435 6.59 -44.00 6.06
C PHE A 435 5.68 -44.85 5.16
N ALA A 436 5.11 -44.28 4.09
CA ALA A 436 4.30 -45.02 3.13
C ALA A 436 5.12 -46.12 2.41
N ARG A 437 6.39 -45.84 2.06
CA ARG A 437 7.30 -46.86 1.50
C ARG A 437 7.59 -47.97 2.50
N MET A 438 7.88 -47.63 3.76
CA MET A 438 8.05 -48.63 4.83
C MET A 438 6.78 -49.50 4.99
N ARG A 439 5.58 -48.89 4.98
CA ARG A 439 4.31 -49.64 5.06
C ARG A 439 4.12 -50.57 3.87
N ALA A 440 4.43 -50.11 2.65
CA ALA A 440 4.33 -50.92 1.45
C ALA A 440 5.28 -52.12 1.49
N GLU A 441 6.51 -51.93 1.99
CA GLU A 441 7.47 -53.01 2.16
C GLU A 441 7.02 -54.01 3.24
N CYS A 442 6.51 -53.51 4.38
CA CYS A 442 5.89 -54.37 5.39
C CYS A 442 4.71 -55.17 4.80
N GLN A 443 3.87 -54.57 3.95
CA GLN A 443 2.74 -55.26 3.32
C GLN A 443 3.19 -56.32 2.30
N ARG A 444 4.32 -56.09 1.62
CA ARG A 444 4.94 -57.07 0.70
C ARG A 444 5.49 -58.27 1.47
N LEU A 445 6.20 -58.03 2.58
CA LEU A 445 6.81 -59.08 3.41
C LEU A 445 5.78 -59.80 4.30
N PHE A 446 4.78 -59.07 4.78
CA PHE A 446 3.76 -59.53 5.74
C PHE A 446 2.36 -59.23 5.17
N PRO A 447 1.93 -60.00 4.15
CA PRO A 447 0.61 -59.78 3.55
C PRO A 447 -0.51 -60.05 4.55
N ASP A 448 -1.68 -59.47 4.29
CA ASP A 448 -2.87 -59.74 5.07
C ASP A 448 -3.36 -61.17 4.83
N TRP A 449 -3.18 -62.04 5.83
CA TRP A 449 -3.52 -63.46 5.73
C TRP A 449 -5.00 -63.74 5.50
N SER A 450 -5.88 -62.78 5.84
CA SER A 450 -7.33 -62.94 5.68
C SER A 450 -7.78 -62.77 4.23
N SER A 451 -7.11 -61.91 3.46
CA SER A 451 -7.51 -61.53 2.10
C SER A 451 -6.59 -62.06 1.01
N THR A 452 -5.33 -62.36 1.34
CA THR A 452 -4.32 -62.79 0.37
C THR A 452 -4.50 -64.25 0.01
N ASP A 453 -4.48 -64.60 -1.29
CA ASP A 453 -4.40 -66.00 -1.72
C ASP A 453 -2.99 -66.56 -1.47
N PHE A 454 -2.87 -67.36 -0.41
CA PHE A 454 -1.59 -67.94 0.00
C PHE A 454 -1.08 -69.06 -0.93
N ASN A 455 -1.86 -69.47 -1.94
CA ASN A 455 -1.34 -70.33 -3.02
C ASN A 455 -0.39 -69.58 -3.94
N ALA A 456 -0.58 -68.27 -4.10
CA ALA A 456 0.28 -67.37 -4.87
C ALA A 456 1.24 -66.57 -3.96
N TRP A 457 1.51 -67.07 -2.74
CA TRP A 457 2.41 -66.42 -1.79
C TRP A 457 3.82 -66.25 -2.39
N ASP A 458 4.26 -64.99 -2.47
CA ASP A 458 5.62 -64.61 -2.84
C ASP A 458 6.59 -64.92 -1.70
N LYS A 459 7.26 -66.08 -1.80
CA LYS A 459 8.17 -66.58 -0.77
C LYS A 459 9.42 -65.69 -0.70
N PRO A 460 9.76 -65.11 0.47
CA PRO A 460 10.98 -64.34 0.60
C PRO A 460 12.22 -65.17 0.26
N ALA A 461 13.08 -64.66 -0.62
CA ALA A 461 14.39 -65.28 -0.91
C ALA A 461 15.45 -64.85 0.11
N ASP A 462 15.40 -63.59 0.53
CA ASP A 462 16.34 -62.98 1.48
C ASP A 462 15.71 -62.85 2.89
N PRO A 463 16.52 -62.95 3.95
CA PRO A 463 16.05 -62.78 5.32
C PRO A 463 15.64 -61.32 5.61
N SER A 464 14.47 -61.14 6.22
CA SER A 464 14.04 -59.82 6.71
C SER A 464 14.69 -59.51 8.05
N LEU A 465 15.22 -58.29 8.22
CA LEU A 465 15.77 -57.80 9.50
C LEU A 465 14.73 -57.11 10.39
N ALA A 466 13.46 -57.09 10.00
CA ALA A 466 12.38 -56.52 10.80
C ALA A 466 11.10 -57.33 10.65
N VAL A 467 10.30 -57.39 11.72
CA VAL A 467 8.98 -58.03 11.72
C VAL A 467 7.96 -57.01 12.21
N GLU A 468 6.92 -56.73 11.43
CA GLU A 468 5.87 -55.80 11.84
C GLU A 468 5.02 -56.41 12.97
N PHE A 469 4.72 -55.67 14.03
CA PHE A 469 3.82 -56.09 15.12
C PHE A 469 2.55 -55.23 15.21
N GLY A 470 2.40 -54.21 14.36
CA GLY A 470 1.25 -53.32 14.37
C GLY A 470 1.50 -52.02 13.61
N ARG A 471 0.65 -51.04 13.85
CA ARG A 471 0.73 -49.69 13.27
C ARG A 471 0.44 -48.64 14.33
N ALA A 472 1.31 -47.64 14.44
CA ALA A 472 1.13 -46.48 15.29
C ALA A 472 0.56 -45.32 14.47
N ARG A 473 -0.37 -44.55 15.03
CA ARG A 473 -0.99 -43.40 14.37
C ARG A 473 -0.37 -42.10 14.87
N LEU A 474 0.36 -41.39 14.01
CA LEU A 474 0.91 -40.07 14.31
C LEU A 474 -0.02 -38.97 13.78
N ASP A 475 -0.71 -38.30 14.68
CA ASP A 475 -1.48 -37.10 14.34
C ASP A 475 -0.58 -35.85 14.43
N LEU A 476 -0.50 -35.07 13.36
CA LEU A 476 0.25 -33.80 13.35
C LEU A 476 -0.29 -32.82 14.40
N ALA A 477 -1.57 -32.90 14.76
CA ALA A 477 -2.16 -32.08 15.82
C ALA A 477 -1.56 -32.38 17.20
N ALA A 478 -1.08 -33.61 17.43
CA ALA A 478 -0.45 -34.02 18.68
C ALA A 478 1.01 -33.53 18.78
N ILE A 479 1.62 -33.13 17.67
CA ILE A 479 2.96 -32.55 17.64
C ILE A 479 2.85 -31.06 17.97
N LYS A 480 3.68 -30.58 18.90
CA LYS A 480 3.75 -29.14 19.22
C LYS A 480 4.09 -28.34 17.94
N HIS A 481 3.19 -27.42 17.56
CA HIS A 481 3.23 -26.65 16.30
C HIS A 481 3.09 -27.47 15.00
N GLY A 482 2.67 -28.74 15.08
CA GLY A 482 2.57 -29.62 13.92
C GLY A 482 1.51 -29.21 12.90
N LEU A 483 0.44 -28.55 13.34
CA LEU A 483 -0.53 -27.89 12.47
C LEU A 483 -0.43 -26.37 12.61
N SER A 484 -0.62 -25.65 11.50
CA SER A 484 -0.81 -24.18 11.52
C SER A 484 -2.30 -23.87 11.57
N GLU A 485 -2.64 -22.70 12.09
CA GLU A 485 -3.98 -22.12 12.00
C GLU A 485 -4.32 -21.70 10.55
N ASP A 486 -3.31 -21.41 9.72
CA ASP A 486 -3.51 -21.11 8.30
C ASP A 486 -3.75 -22.41 7.50
N GLU A 487 -4.92 -22.50 6.87
CA GLU A 487 -5.32 -23.59 5.97
C GLU A 487 -4.30 -23.84 4.84
N ARG A 488 -3.62 -22.79 4.33
CA ARG A 488 -2.65 -22.91 3.24
C ARG A 488 -1.40 -23.69 3.62
N LEU A 489 -1.11 -23.79 4.92
CA LEU A 489 0.03 -24.51 5.48
C LEU A 489 -0.34 -25.92 5.97
N LYS A 490 -1.61 -26.33 5.89
CA LYS A 490 -2.00 -27.68 6.30
C LYS A 490 -1.54 -28.71 5.25
N PRO A 491 -0.76 -29.73 5.66
CA PRO A 491 -0.39 -30.82 4.75
C PRO A 491 -1.63 -31.62 4.31
N ALA A 492 -1.54 -32.28 3.15
CA ALA A 492 -2.61 -33.13 2.63
C ALA A 492 -2.90 -34.34 3.54
N GLU A 493 -1.87 -34.90 4.15
CA GLU A 493 -1.97 -35.99 5.12
C GLU A 493 -1.64 -35.44 6.51
N THR A 494 -2.67 -35.27 7.35
CA THR A 494 -2.52 -34.79 8.74
C THR A 494 -2.32 -35.91 9.75
N VAL A 495 -2.59 -37.15 9.33
CA VAL A 495 -2.47 -38.36 10.14
C VAL A 495 -1.60 -39.33 9.37
N ILE A 496 -0.42 -39.63 9.92
CA ILE A 496 0.57 -40.52 9.30
C ILE A 496 0.55 -41.85 10.05
N GLU A 497 0.34 -42.96 9.33
CA GLU A 497 0.48 -44.31 9.90
C GLU A 497 1.95 -44.76 9.89
N ILE A 498 2.48 -45.18 11.03
CA ILE A 498 3.85 -45.68 11.15
C ILE A 498 3.79 -47.19 11.39
N PRO A 499 4.42 -48.03 10.56
CA PRO A 499 4.47 -49.47 10.84
C PRO A 499 5.34 -49.70 12.07
N THR A 500 4.90 -50.48 13.05
CA THR A 500 5.70 -50.75 14.26
C THR A 500 6.45 -52.06 14.11
N LEU A 501 7.75 -52.05 14.41
CA LEU A 501 8.69 -53.10 14.00
C LEU A 501 9.41 -53.72 15.21
N VAL A 502 9.49 -55.05 15.23
CA VAL A 502 10.53 -55.79 15.95
C VAL A 502 11.75 -55.81 15.03
N THR A 503 12.70 -54.91 15.25
CA THR A 503 13.91 -54.82 14.42
C THR A 503 14.97 -55.77 14.97
N LEU A 504 15.36 -56.80 14.22
CA LEU A 504 16.20 -57.92 14.69
C LEU A 504 17.63 -57.52 15.07
N THR A 505 18.05 -56.31 14.72
CA THR A 505 19.36 -55.74 15.06
C THR A 505 19.28 -54.62 16.10
N GLU A 506 18.10 -54.05 16.38
CA GLU A 506 17.92 -52.92 17.30
C GLU A 506 17.07 -53.28 18.53
N GLN A 507 15.95 -53.97 18.31
CA GLN A 507 15.01 -54.43 19.34
C GLN A 507 14.60 -55.89 19.06
N PRO A 508 15.54 -56.84 19.21
CA PRO A 508 15.38 -58.21 18.74
C PRO A 508 14.44 -59.08 19.55
N ALA A 509 14.03 -58.63 20.74
CA ALA A 509 13.07 -59.33 21.59
C ALA A 509 11.76 -58.55 21.70
N MET A 510 10.67 -59.24 21.98
CA MET A 510 9.36 -58.64 22.24
C MET A 510 8.75 -59.18 23.53
N PHE A 511 8.38 -58.28 24.44
CA PHE A 511 7.75 -58.61 25.72
C PHE A 511 6.41 -57.89 25.85
N ILE A 512 5.35 -58.67 26.09
CA ILE A 512 3.99 -58.17 26.22
C ILE A 512 3.51 -58.41 27.65
N ALA A 513 3.49 -57.37 28.48
CA ALA A 513 2.93 -57.43 29.82
C ALA A 513 1.41 -57.22 29.77
N ALA A 514 0.67 -58.27 30.12
CA ALA A 514 -0.80 -58.27 30.08
C ALA A 514 -1.40 -58.99 31.30
N GLU A 515 -2.55 -58.49 31.78
CA GLU A 515 -3.30 -59.05 32.89
C GLU A 515 -4.78 -59.26 32.52
N GLY A 516 -5.44 -60.23 33.16
CA GLY A 516 -6.87 -60.49 32.97
C GLY A 516 -7.28 -60.65 31.51
N ALA A 517 -8.28 -59.88 31.06
CA ALA A 517 -8.81 -59.93 29.70
C ALA A 517 -7.80 -59.51 28.61
N ALA A 518 -6.75 -58.77 28.96
CA ALA A 518 -5.71 -58.33 28.04
C ALA A 518 -4.78 -59.48 27.59
N LYS A 519 -4.75 -60.59 28.33
CA LYS A 519 -3.92 -61.76 27.99
C LYS A 519 -4.25 -62.32 26.62
N LYS A 520 -5.53 -62.35 26.27
CA LYS A 520 -5.98 -62.81 24.95
C LYS A 520 -5.38 -61.96 23.84
N GLN A 521 -5.46 -60.63 23.95
CA GLN A 521 -4.88 -59.74 22.94
C GLN A 521 -3.35 -59.86 22.85
N GLY A 522 -2.68 -60.10 23.98
CA GLY A 522 -1.24 -60.38 23.99
C GLY A 522 -0.87 -61.71 23.31
N ALA A 523 -1.64 -62.77 23.56
CA ALA A 523 -1.47 -64.06 22.91
C ALA A 523 -1.77 -64.00 21.40
N ASP A 524 -2.84 -63.29 21.00
CA ASP A 524 -3.19 -63.06 19.59
C ASP A 524 -2.05 -62.32 18.86
N LEU A 525 -1.49 -61.26 19.48
CA LEU A 525 -0.33 -60.57 18.94
C LEU A 525 0.90 -61.47 18.85
N LEU A 526 1.16 -62.28 19.88
CA LEU A 526 2.26 -63.25 19.90
C LEU A 526 2.16 -64.24 18.73
N GLN A 527 0.96 -64.78 18.48
CA GLN A 527 0.68 -65.65 17.34
C GLN A 527 0.91 -64.92 16.00
N ALA A 528 0.39 -63.70 15.86
CA ALA A 528 0.54 -62.92 14.64
C ALA A 528 2.03 -62.65 14.33
N VAL A 529 2.81 -62.20 15.30
CA VAL A 529 4.25 -61.95 15.11
C VAL A 529 4.99 -63.25 14.80
N THR A 530 4.67 -64.36 15.48
CA THR A 530 5.26 -65.68 15.19
C THR A 530 4.96 -66.13 13.76
N LEU A 531 3.74 -65.93 13.28
CA LEU A 531 3.35 -66.23 11.90
C LEU A 531 4.10 -65.34 10.89
N ARG A 532 4.36 -64.07 11.23
CA ARG A 532 5.18 -63.17 10.40
C ARG A 532 6.65 -63.57 10.36
N PHE A 533 7.22 -64.08 11.46
CA PHE A 533 8.54 -64.69 11.43
C PHE A 533 8.58 -65.87 10.45
N LEU A 534 7.57 -66.75 10.50
CA LEU A 534 7.51 -67.93 9.65
C LEU A 534 7.34 -67.60 8.15
N THR A 535 6.55 -66.56 7.85
CA THR A 535 6.16 -66.21 6.46
C THR A 535 7.01 -65.08 5.84
N GLY A 536 7.69 -64.27 6.65
CA GLY A 536 8.54 -63.18 6.20
C GLY A 536 10.03 -63.52 6.15
N GLN A 537 10.40 -64.76 6.47
CA GLN A 537 11.75 -65.29 6.32
C GLN A 537 11.79 -66.36 5.22
N PRO A 538 12.98 -66.67 4.66
CA PRO A 538 13.11 -67.75 3.71
C PRO A 538 12.59 -69.08 4.29
N PRO A 539 11.79 -69.85 3.52
CA PRO A 539 11.26 -71.13 3.99
C PRO A 539 12.39 -72.06 4.47
N GLY A 540 12.19 -72.74 5.60
CA GLY A 540 13.20 -73.63 6.18
C GLY A 540 14.30 -72.95 7.00
N LYS A 541 14.35 -71.60 7.04
CA LYS A 541 15.34 -70.84 7.82
C LYS A 541 14.85 -70.36 9.19
N VAL A 542 13.69 -70.82 9.65
CA VAL A 542 13.12 -70.48 10.98
C VAL A 542 12.79 -71.76 11.75
N ARG A 543 13.29 -71.84 12.98
CA ARG A 543 12.98 -72.91 13.94
C ARG A 543 12.23 -72.32 15.12
N LEU A 544 11.16 -72.97 15.55
CA LEU A 544 10.28 -72.50 16.63
C LEU A 544 10.47 -73.35 17.89
N THR A 545 10.68 -72.70 19.02
CA THR A 545 10.58 -73.33 20.36
C THR A 545 9.38 -72.74 21.08
N LEU A 546 8.31 -73.53 21.20
CA LEU A 546 7.03 -73.08 21.77
C LEU A 546 6.91 -73.50 23.23
N LEU A 547 6.81 -72.53 24.13
CA LEU A 547 6.65 -72.70 25.57
C LEU A 547 5.30 -72.12 26.00
N ASP A 548 4.45 -72.93 26.61
CA ASP A 548 3.14 -72.50 27.11
C ASP A 548 2.87 -73.09 28.51
N PRO A 549 3.48 -72.52 29.56
CA PRO A 549 3.33 -73.02 30.93
C PRO A 549 1.93 -72.86 31.51
N SER A 550 1.10 -71.98 30.95
CA SER A 550 -0.18 -71.58 31.54
C SER A 550 -1.40 -72.09 30.76
N GLY A 551 -1.30 -72.26 29.45
CA GLY A 551 -2.40 -72.63 28.55
C GLY A 551 -2.36 -74.07 28.02
N LEU A 552 -1.43 -74.91 28.50
CA LEU A 552 -1.22 -76.30 28.02
C LEU A 552 -1.04 -76.42 26.50
N GLY A 553 -0.65 -75.34 25.82
CA GLY A 553 -0.41 -75.29 24.39
C GLY A 553 -1.63 -74.94 23.53
N GLU A 554 -2.80 -74.65 24.10
CA GLU A 554 -4.02 -74.35 23.32
C GLU A 554 -3.79 -73.17 22.36
N GLY A 555 -3.21 -72.07 22.88
CA GLY A 555 -2.96 -70.85 22.13
C GLY A 555 -1.83 -70.96 21.09
N LEU A 556 -1.04 -72.04 21.09
CA LEU A 556 0.05 -72.23 20.12
C LEU A 556 -0.15 -73.48 19.26
N SER A 557 -1.26 -74.19 19.44
CA SER A 557 -1.59 -75.43 18.74
C SER A 557 -1.62 -75.33 17.21
N PRO A 558 -2.01 -74.20 16.55
CA PRO A 558 -2.02 -74.13 15.09
C PRO A 558 -0.63 -74.33 14.46
N PHE A 559 0.44 -73.97 15.17
CA PHE A 559 1.82 -74.14 14.71
C PHE A 559 2.29 -75.59 14.74
N MET A 560 1.59 -76.48 15.46
CA MET A 560 1.94 -77.90 15.52
C MET A 560 1.80 -78.63 14.19
N HIS A 561 1.02 -78.08 13.25
CA HIS A 561 0.95 -78.58 11.88
C HIS A 561 2.28 -78.45 11.11
N LEU A 562 3.26 -77.68 11.62
CA LEU A 562 4.62 -77.68 11.05
C LEU A 562 5.38 -78.98 11.34
N ALA A 563 5.08 -79.65 12.46
CA ALA A 563 5.73 -80.89 12.85
C ALA A 563 5.44 -82.05 11.88
N ASP A 564 4.36 -81.94 11.08
CA ASP A 564 3.99 -82.90 10.04
C ASP A 564 4.96 -82.89 8.84
N TYR A 565 5.72 -81.79 8.66
CA TYR A 565 6.61 -81.61 7.51
C TYR A 565 8.07 -81.92 7.85
N GLU A 566 8.60 -81.30 8.91
CA GLU A 566 10.00 -81.47 9.34
C GLU A 566 10.12 -81.31 10.86
N GLU A 567 10.81 -82.26 11.50
CA GLU A 567 10.99 -82.28 12.96
C GLU A 567 11.96 -81.18 13.46
N ASP A 568 12.83 -80.67 12.59
CA ASP A 568 13.80 -79.63 12.95
C ASP A 568 13.18 -78.23 13.01
N LEU A 569 12.03 -77.99 12.34
CA LEU A 569 11.31 -76.71 12.36
C LEU A 569 10.62 -76.46 13.69
N ILE A 570 10.03 -77.50 14.27
CA ILE A 570 9.33 -77.45 15.55
C ILE A 570 9.38 -78.82 16.22
N ALA A 571 9.56 -78.85 17.54
CA ALA A 571 9.40 -80.09 18.29
C ALA A 571 7.97 -80.63 18.15
N LYS A 572 7.80 -81.96 18.21
CA LYS A 572 6.46 -82.62 18.16
C LYS A 572 5.56 -82.33 19.37
N ARG A 573 5.95 -81.44 20.28
CA ARG A 573 5.15 -81.00 21.42
C ARG A 573 5.43 -79.55 21.80
N ILE A 574 4.43 -78.92 22.43
CA ILE A 574 4.56 -77.64 23.13
C ILE A 574 4.99 -77.94 24.57
N TRP A 575 5.95 -77.19 25.09
CA TRP A 575 6.54 -77.47 26.40
C TRP A 575 5.87 -76.62 27.48
N SER A 576 5.34 -77.27 28.51
CA SER A 576 4.60 -76.62 29.60
C SER A 576 5.14 -76.95 30.99
N GLU A 577 5.83 -78.09 31.14
CA GLU A 577 6.40 -78.54 32.42
C GLU A 577 7.73 -77.84 32.74
N THR A 578 7.98 -77.59 34.03
CA THR A 578 9.19 -76.88 34.52
C THR A 578 10.50 -77.50 34.05
N ARG A 579 10.63 -78.83 34.15
CA ARG A 579 11.85 -79.55 33.75
C ARG A 579 12.13 -79.39 32.26
N ASP A 580 11.09 -79.62 31.46
CA ASP A 580 11.13 -79.54 30.01
C ASP A 580 11.52 -78.12 29.53
N ILE A 581 10.97 -77.08 30.15
CA ILE A 581 11.30 -75.68 29.86
C ILE A 581 12.79 -75.41 30.11
N ASP A 582 13.33 -75.81 31.26
CA ASP A 582 14.75 -75.59 31.58
C ASP A 582 15.68 -76.33 30.62
N GLU A 583 15.36 -77.59 30.27
CA GLU A 583 16.11 -78.39 29.29
C GLU A 583 16.13 -77.72 27.90
N GLN A 584 15.00 -77.17 27.41
CA GLN A 584 14.97 -76.48 26.11
C GLN A 584 15.77 -75.18 26.11
N LEU A 585 15.65 -74.36 27.16
CA LEU A 585 16.42 -73.12 27.27
C LEU A 585 17.92 -73.41 27.41
N GLN A 586 18.30 -74.48 28.12
CA GLN A 586 19.68 -74.95 28.19
C GLN A 586 20.21 -75.36 26.81
N ARG A 587 19.43 -76.12 26.04
CA ARG A 587 19.80 -76.54 24.68
C ARG A 587 20.07 -75.35 23.77
N LEU A 588 19.21 -74.33 23.82
CA LEU A 588 19.39 -73.10 23.03
C LEU A 588 20.59 -72.28 23.48
N THR A 589 20.86 -72.23 24.79
CA THR A 589 22.07 -71.58 25.31
C THR A 589 23.35 -72.27 24.80
N ALA A 590 23.39 -73.61 24.82
CA ALA A 590 24.53 -74.37 24.28
C ALA A 590 24.67 -74.22 22.74
N HIS A 591 23.55 -74.05 22.04
CA HIS A 591 23.57 -73.72 20.63
C HIS A 591 24.21 -72.34 20.37
N MET A 592 23.89 -71.31 21.16
CA MET A 592 24.54 -70.00 21.06
C MET A 592 26.06 -70.11 21.24
N GLU A 593 26.54 -70.89 22.22
CA GLU A 593 27.97 -71.14 22.41
C GLU A 593 28.61 -71.77 21.15
N THR A 594 27.91 -72.72 20.53
CA THR A 594 28.35 -73.35 19.28
C THR A 594 28.42 -72.34 18.14
N VAL A 595 27.40 -71.50 17.96
CA VAL A 595 27.38 -70.46 16.91
C VAL A 595 28.54 -69.49 17.09
N ILE A 596 28.76 -69.00 18.32
CA ILE A 596 29.84 -68.07 18.64
C ILE A 596 31.21 -68.70 18.35
N GLN A 597 31.44 -69.93 18.84
CA GLN A 597 32.75 -70.59 18.77
C GLN A 597 33.05 -71.23 17.42
N LYS A 598 32.02 -71.67 16.66
CA LYS A 598 32.21 -72.39 15.39
C LYS A 598 31.90 -71.56 14.16
N TYR A 599 30.91 -70.68 14.19
CA TYR A 599 30.49 -69.93 13.01
C TYR A 599 31.01 -68.50 13.03
N LEU A 600 30.84 -67.78 14.14
CA LEU A 600 31.24 -66.37 14.21
C LEU A 600 32.76 -66.19 14.36
N ARG A 601 33.42 -66.94 15.26
CA ARG A 601 34.90 -67.02 15.43
C ARG A 601 35.70 -65.69 15.40
N SER A 602 35.04 -64.56 15.64
CA SER A 602 35.57 -63.19 15.42
C SER A 602 35.72 -62.74 13.95
N GLU A 603 35.23 -63.51 12.98
CA GLU A 603 35.15 -63.12 11.56
C GLU A 603 33.87 -62.33 11.23
N TYR A 604 32.78 -62.59 11.95
CA TYR A 604 31.48 -61.95 11.75
C TYR A 604 30.95 -61.37 13.08
N ASP A 605 30.31 -60.19 13.00
CA ASP A 605 29.74 -59.51 14.18
C ASP A 605 28.52 -60.25 14.76
N ASP A 606 27.68 -60.78 13.87
CA ASP A 606 26.45 -61.50 14.15
C ASP A 606 26.13 -62.58 13.09
N ILE A 607 25.07 -63.34 13.35
CA ILE A 607 24.61 -64.42 12.46
C ILE A 607 24.10 -63.91 11.11
N HIS A 608 23.62 -62.66 11.03
CA HIS A 608 23.07 -62.12 9.79
C HIS A 608 24.20 -61.90 8.78
N ALA A 609 25.32 -61.33 9.25
CA ALA A 609 26.54 -61.18 8.46
C ALA A 609 27.10 -62.54 8.00
N TYR A 610 27.13 -63.54 8.89
CA TYR A 610 27.54 -64.91 8.53
C TYR A 610 26.61 -65.52 7.47
N ASN A 611 25.29 -65.44 7.67
CA ASN A 611 24.30 -66.06 6.79
C ASN A 611 24.30 -65.44 5.38
N GLN A 612 24.57 -64.15 5.26
CA GLN A 612 24.70 -63.49 3.95
C GLN A 612 25.82 -64.10 3.10
N GLN A 613 26.90 -64.58 3.73
CA GLN A 613 28.03 -65.21 3.06
C GLN A 613 27.90 -66.74 2.96
N ALA A 614 27.24 -67.38 3.94
CA ALA A 614 27.04 -68.82 3.97
C ALA A 614 26.06 -69.33 2.90
N GLY A 615 25.19 -68.45 2.37
CA GLY A 615 24.25 -68.77 1.29
C GLY A 615 23.35 -69.96 1.64
N GLU A 616 23.41 -71.02 0.85
CA GLU A 616 22.61 -72.24 1.05
C GLU A 616 22.88 -72.90 2.42
N VAL A 617 24.09 -72.78 2.94
CA VAL A 617 24.54 -73.33 4.23
C VAL A 617 24.27 -72.38 5.42
N ALA A 618 23.48 -71.33 5.21
CA ALA A 618 23.08 -70.41 6.29
C ALA A 618 22.39 -71.14 7.46
N GLU A 619 22.77 -70.76 8.68
CA GLU A 619 22.21 -71.28 9.93
C GLU A 619 20.79 -70.70 10.13
N PRO A 620 19.78 -71.52 10.45
CA PRO A 620 18.42 -71.04 10.68
C PRO A 620 18.30 -70.19 11.96
N PHE A 621 17.39 -69.22 11.91
CA PHE A 621 17.01 -68.42 13.07
C PHE A 621 16.14 -69.24 14.03
N HIS A 622 16.36 -69.08 15.33
CA HIS A 622 15.56 -69.73 16.37
C HIS A 622 14.67 -68.71 17.04
N VAL A 623 13.35 -68.91 17.00
CA VAL A 623 12.37 -68.05 17.67
C VAL A 623 11.81 -68.79 18.87
N VAL A 624 12.07 -68.27 20.05
CA VAL A 624 11.55 -68.77 21.34
C VAL A 624 10.27 -68.02 21.65
N VAL A 625 9.16 -68.73 21.65
CA VAL A 625 7.82 -68.18 21.88
C VAL A 625 7.34 -68.64 23.25
N VAL A 626 7.12 -67.69 24.16
CA VAL A 626 6.72 -67.98 25.55
C VAL A 626 5.38 -67.34 25.87
N ASN A 627 4.34 -68.16 26.01
CA ASN A 627 3.01 -67.67 26.36
C ASN A 627 2.72 -67.87 27.86
N GLY A 628 3.02 -66.86 28.70
CA GLY A 628 2.68 -66.91 30.14
C GLY A 628 3.88 -66.98 31.10
N PHE A 629 5.02 -66.38 30.75
CA PHE A 629 6.11 -66.16 31.70
C PHE A 629 5.61 -65.29 32.87
N PRO A 630 6.00 -65.51 34.14
CA PRO A 630 7.01 -66.44 34.66
C PRO A 630 6.50 -67.81 35.13
N ASN A 631 5.27 -68.21 34.80
CA ASN A 631 4.71 -69.46 35.33
C ASN A 631 5.56 -70.70 34.95
N ASN A 632 5.77 -71.63 35.88
CA ASN A 632 6.64 -72.81 35.74
C ASN A 632 8.12 -72.57 35.38
N PHE A 633 8.62 -71.32 35.42
CA PHE A 633 10.06 -71.04 35.24
C PHE A 633 10.81 -71.12 36.57
N THR A 634 11.93 -71.85 36.59
CA THR A 634 12.90 -71.80 37.69
C THR A 634 13.74 -70.53 37.62
N ASP A 635 14.44 -70.19 38.71
CA ASP A 635 15.40 -69.08 38.72
C ASP A 635 16.50 -69.26 37.64
N THR A 636 16.92 -70.50 37.37
CA THR A 636 17.90 -70.82 36.32
C THR A 636 17.31 -70.61 34.93
N ALA A 637 16.09 -71.10 34.68
CA ALA A 637 15.39 -70.92 33.41
C ALA A 637 15.15 -69.44 33.11
N ALA A 638 14.77 -68.63 34.11
CA ALA A 638 14.58 -67.19 33.96
C ALA A 638 15.89 -66.47 33.58
N LYS A 639 17.02 -66.81 34.22
CA LYS A 639 18.35 -66.29 33.86
C LYS A 639 18.78 -66.69 32.44
N ARG A 640 18.47 -67.92 32.02
CA ARG A 640 18.70 -68.37 30.64
C ARG A 640 17.86 -67.58 29.64
N LEU A 641 16.59 -67.32 29.96
CA LEU A 641 15.71 -66.50 29.12
C LEU A 641 16.27 -65.07 28.93
N VAL A 642 16.82 -64.46 29.97
CA VAL A 642 17.51 -63.15 29.88
C VAL A 642 18.75 -63.26 28.99
N SER A 643 19.55 -64.32 29.13
CA SER A 643 20.73 -64.55 28.30
C SER A 643 20.35 -64.73 26.82
N LEU A 644 19.24 -65.41 26.54
CA LEU A 644 18.69 -65.57 25.18
C LEU A 644 18.15 -64.25 24.63
N ALA A 645 17.47 -63.43 25.45
CA ALA A 645 16.94 -62.14 25.00
C ALA A 645 18.04 -61.11 24.69
N THR A 646 19.12 -61.10 25.47
CA THR A 646 20.21 -60.10 25.37
C THR A 646 21.35 -60.56 24.47
N GLY A 647 21.81 -61.81 24.59
CA GLY A 647 22.94 -62.36 23.84
C GLY A 647 22.54 -63.24 22.66
N GLY A 648 21.31 -63.77 22.66
CA GLY A 648 20.78 -64.62 21.59
C GLY A 648 20.70 -63.97 20.20
N PRO A 649 20.37 -62.66 20.06
CA PRO A 649 20.20 -62.04 18.74
C PRO A 649 21.46 -62.13 17.86
N ARG A 650 22.65 -61.99 18.46
CA ARG A 650 23.94 -62.18 17.76
C ARG A 650 24.09 -63.58 17.17
N CYS A 651 23.43 -64.57 17.75
CA CYS A 651 23.43 -65.96 17.34
C CYS A 651 22.18 -66.36 16.53
N GLY A 652 21.29 -65.41 16.21
CA GLY A 652 20.03 -65.70 15.51
C GLY A 652 18.93 -66.26 16.40
N VAL A 653 19.03 -66.09 17.71
CA VAL A 653 18.00 -66.50 18.67
C VAL A 653 17.19 -65.28 19.09
N TYR A 654 15.88 -65.31 18.86
CA TYR A 654 14.95 -64.23 19.17
C TYR A 654 13.90 -64.70 20.18
N VAL A 655 13.53 -63.82 21.11
CA VAL A 655 12.58 -64.14 22.19
C VAL A 655 11.32 -63.31 22.03
N LEU A 656 10.18 -63.98 21.92
CA LEU A 656 8.85 -63.37 21.95
C LEU A 656 8.11 -63.93 23.17
N ALA A 657 7.72 -63.08 24.11
CA ALA A 657 7.10 -63.56 25.34
C ALA A 657 5.94 -62.68 25.83
N VAL A 658 4.89 -63.33 26.31
CA VAL A 658 3.83 -62.71 27.10
C VAL A 658 4.18 -62.87 28.57
N ILE A 659 4.31 -61.72 29.25
CA ILE A 659 4.52 -61.63 30.69
C ILE A 659 3.16 -61.54 31.36
N ASP A 660 2.82 -62.58 32.11
CA ASP A 660 1.64 -62.65 32.95
C ASP A 660 1.92 -61.99 34.30
N ALA A 661 1.54 -60.73 34.42
CA ALA A 661 1.80 -59.95 35.62
C ALA A 661 0.94 -60.38 36.84
N ALA A 662 0.02 -61.34 36.66
CA ALA A 662 -0.66 -61.98 37.80
C ALA A 662 0.26 -62.91 38.61
N TYR A 663 1.36 -63.40 38.03
CA TYR A 663 2.31 -64.27 38.71
C TYR A 663 3.49 -63.50 39.27
N ARG A 664 3.99 -63.95 40.43
CA ARG A 664 5.18 -63.38 41.04
C ARG A 664 6.42 -63.76 40.24
N LEU A 665 7.26 -62.77 39.96
CA LEU A 665 8.56 -62.97 39.30
C LEU A 665 9.52 -63.79 40.17
N PRO A 666 10.48 -64.51 39.57
CA PRO A 666 11.48 -65.29 40.30
C PRO A 666 12.32 -64.45 41.26
N THR A 667 12.93 -65.07 42.26
CA THR A 667 13.66 -64.33 43.32
C THR A 667 14.95 -63.75 42.73
N ASP A 668 15.27 -62.49 43.06
CA ASP A 668 16.41 -61.73 42.49
C ASP A 668 16.34 -61.49 40.97
N PHE A 669 15.18 -61.66 40.34
CA PHE A 669 14.99 -61.41 38.90
C PHE A 669 14.67 -59.94 38.60
N ARG A 670 15.47 -59.30 37.75
CA ARG A 670 15.24 -57.93 37.27
C ARG A 670 14.62 -57.94 35.88
N VAL A 671 13.32 -57.63 35.81
CA VAL A 671 12.60 -57.54 34.52
C VAL A 671 13.20 -56.46 33.60
N ASP A 672 13.80 -55.40 34.17
CA ASP A 672 14.41 -54.34 33.36
C ASP A 672 15.52 -54.86 32.44
N GLU A 673 16.27 -55.89 32.86
CA GLU A 673 17.34 -56.49 32.05
C GLU A 673 16.78 -57.21 30.82
N LEU A 674 15.58 -57.78 30.95
CA LEU A 674 14.85 -58.40 29.85
C LEU A 674 14.32 -57.34 28.87
N LYS A 675 13.95 -56.16 29.39
CA LYS A 675 13.29 -55.08 28.66
C LYS A 675 14.25 -54.09 27.97
N ALA A 676 15.55 -54.08 28.31
CA ALA A 676 16.49 -53.02 27.94
C ALA A 676 16.56 -52.73 26.42
N ASP A 677 16.62 -53.77 25.59
CA ASP A 677 16.71 -53.69 24.13
C ASP A 677 15.58 -54.47 23.46
N ALA A 678 14.35 -54.35 23.99
CA ALA A 678 13.20 -55.10 23.53
C ALA A 678 12.01 -54.20 23.17
N VAL A 679 11.15 -54.70 22.28
CA VAL A 679 9.81 -54.16 22.07
C VAL A 679 8.97 -54.46 23.32
N ASN A 680 8.77 -53.44 24.14
CA ASN A 680 8.03 -53.54 25.40
C ASN A 680 6.60 -53.05 25.24
N LEU A 681 5.64 -53.97 25.29
CA LEU A 681 4.21 -53.67 25.23
C LEU A 681 3.60 -53.86 26.60
N GLU A 682 2.85 -52.87 27.07
CA GLU A 682 2.15 -52.93 28.36
C GLU A 682 0.68 -52.59 28.19
N TRP A 683 -0.17 -53.28 28.93
CA TRP A 683 -1.59 -52.98 28.96
C TRP A 683 -1.88 -51.66 29.70
N ASP A 684 -2.48 -50.70 29.01
CA ASP A 684 -2.98 -49.45 29.61
C ASP A 684 -4.48 -49.61 29.91
N ALA A 685 -4.79 -49.84 31.19
CA ALA A 685 -6.16 -50.06 31.65
C ALA A 685 -7.08 -48.84 31.43
N GLN A 686 -6.54 -47.62 31.42
CA GLN A 686 -7.34 -46.41 31.21
C GLN A 686 -7.77 -46.28 29.74
N ARG A 687 -6.89 -46.69 28.82
CA ARG A 687 -7.11 -46.60 27.38
C ARG A 687 -7.62 -47.91 26.75
N ALA A 688 -7.72 -48.97 27.54
CA ALA A 688 -8.12 -50.32 27.14
C ALA A 688 -7.37 -50.84 25.89
N ARG A 689 -6.05 -50.61 25.84
CA ARG A 689 -5.20 -51.01 24.71
C ARG A 689 -3.76 -51.28 25.16
N LEU A 690 -3.02 -52.02 24.34
CA LEU A 690 -1.57 -52.15 24.48
C LEU A 690 -0.87 -50.85 24.08
N VAL A 691 0.12 -50.44 24.88
CA VAL A 691 0.96 -49.26 24.64
C VAL A 691 2.42 -49.73 24.51
N TRP A 692 3.11 -49.20 23.50
CA TRP A 692 4.53 -49.44 23.32
C TRP A 692 5.34 -48.48 24.20
N ARG A 693 6.01 -49.05 25.22
CA ARG A 693 6.92 -48.34 26.12
C ARG A 693 8.26 -48.08 25.44
N TYR A 694 8.23 -47.13 24.51
CA TYR A 694 9.42 -46.69 23.80
C TYR A 694 9.38 -45.17 23.59
N PRO A 695 10.47 -44.43 23.87
CA PRO A 695 10.49 -42.98 23.78
C PRO A 695 10.01 -42.46 22.42
N GLY A 696 8.91 -41.71 22.42
CA GLY A 696 8.29 -41.15 21.21
C GLY A 696 7.04 -41.91 20.73
N PHE A 697 6.86 -43.18 21.11
CA PHE A 697 5.70 -43.99 20.69
C PHE A 697 4.65 -44.19 21.80
N GLU A 698 4.99 -43.93 23.06
CA GLU A 698 4.09 -44.13 24.23
C GLU A 698 2.74 -43.41 24.15
N LEU A 699 2.70 -42.27 23.48
CA LEU A 699 1.50 -41.44 23.35
C LEU A 699 0.72 -41.76 22.05
N LEU A 700 1.33 -42.48 21.12
CA LEU A 700 0.72 -42.78 19.83
C LEU A 700 -0.30 -43.92 19.97
N PRO A 701 -1.51 -43.78 19.41
CA PRO A 701 -2.43 -44.90 19.27
C PRO A 701 -1.78 -46.05 18.48
N LEU A 702 -1.70 -47.21 19.11
CA LEU A 702 -1.17 -48.44 18.51
C LEU A 702 -2.32 -49.39 18.18
N THR A 703 -2.38 -49.80 16.92
CA THR A 703 -3.20 -50.91 16.45
C THR A 703 -2.28 -52.12 16.29
N VAL A 704 -2.40 -53.11 17.17
CA VAL A 704 -1.55 -54.30 17.14
C VAL A 704 -2.00 -55.29 16.06
N ALA A 705 -1.07 -56.05 15.51
CA ALA A 705 -1.37 -57.10 14.54
C ALA A 705 -2.30 -58.16 15.15
N GLN A 706 -3.18 -58.73 14.32
CA GLN A 706 -4.12 -59.78 14.69
C GLN A 706 -3.82 -61.04 13.88
N PRO A 707 -3.91 -62.24 14.48
CA PRO A 707 -3.80 -63.49 13.74
C PRO A 707 -5.05 -63.67 12.86
N PRO A 708 -4.95 -64.43 11.76
CA PRO A 708 -6.13 -64.79 10.99
C PRO A 708 -7.02 -65.78 11.78
N GLU A 709 -8.24 -66.00 11.30
CA GLU A 709 -9.13 -67.02 11.86
C GLU A 709 -8.42 -68.39 11.92
N PRO A 710 -8.69 -69.24 12.93
CA PRO A 710 -7.94 -70.47 13.18
C PRO A 710 -7.79 -71.39 11.96
N GLU A 711 -8.85 -71.56 11.17
CA GLU A 711 -8.82 -72.38 9.95
C GLU A 711 -7.83 -71.82 8.92
N ARG A 712 -7.84 -70.49 8.73
CA ARG A 712 -6.93 -69.81 7.81
C ARG A 712 -5.49 -69.83 8.33
N MET A 713 -5.30 -69.73 9.64
CA MET A 713 -3.99 -69.87 10.28
C MET A 713 -3.37 -71.24 9.98
N VAL A 714 -4.15 -72.33 10.16
CA VAL A 714 -3.70 -73.69 9.85
C VAL A 714 -3.31 -73.85 8.38
N GLU A 715 -4.08 -73.24 7.46
CA GLU A 715 -3.76 -73.27 6.02
C GLU A 715 -2.42 -72.57 5.72
N VAL A 716 -2.21 -71.36 6.24
CA VAL A 716 -0.96 -70.60 6.06
C VAL A 716 0.22 -71.37 6.63
N VAL A 717 0.08 -71.92 7.84
CA VAL A 717 1.13 -72.72 8.50
C VAL A 717 1.48 -73.96 7.67
N ARG A 718 0.48 -74.69 7.15
CA ARG A 718 0.72 -75.86 6.28
C ARG A 718 1.45 -75.49 4.99
N LYS A 719 1.09 -74.37 4.38
CA LYS A 719 1.75 -73.87 3.16
C LYS A 719 3.20 -73.47 3.43
N ALA A 720 3.46 -72.80 4.54
CA ALA A 720 4.81 -72.48 4.99
C ALA A 720 5.63 -73.75 5.27
N GLY A 721 5.05 -74.75 5.96
CA GLY A 721 5.68 -76.04 6.21
C GLY A 721 5.99 -76.83 4.94
N ALA A 722 5.07 -76.85 3.98
CA ALA A 722 5.30 -77.47 2.67
C ALA A 722 6.45 -76.79 1.91
N ALA A 723 6.49 -75.45 1.91
CA ALA A 723 7.57 -74.69 1.28
C ALA A 723 8.92 -74.92 1.98
N ALA A 724 8.93 -75.06 3.30
CA ALA A 724 10.15 -75.36 4.07
C ALA A 724 10.72 -76.73 3.71
N LYS A 725 9.86 -77.75 3.56
CA LYS A 725 10.28 -79.11 3.14
C LYS A 725 11.06 -79.12 1.82
N ASP A 726 10.64 -78.29 0.86
CA ASP A 726 11.33 -78.16 -0.43
C ASP A 726 12.65 -77.38 -0.30
N ALA A 727 12.70 -76.37 0.58
CA ALA A 727 13.82 -75.45 0.75
C ALA A 727 14.96 -75.98 1.64
N VAL A 728 14.70 -76.96 2.50
CA VAL A 728 15.68 -77.56 3.43
C VAL A 728 16.73 -78.42 2.72
N ARG A 729 16.47 -78.81 1.47
CA ARG A 729 17.43 -79.56 0.65
C ARG A 729 18.59 -78.64 0.26
N VAL A 730 19.60 -78.56 1.13
CA VAL A 730 20.85 -77.83 0.88
C VAL A 730 21.67 -78.61 -0.15
N GLU A 731 21.65 -78.16 -1.40
CA GLU A 731 22.41 -78.77 -2.50
C GLU A 731 23.63 -77.92 -2.85
N VAL A 732 24.78 -78.20 -2.23
CA VAL A 732 26.03 -77.51 -2.59
C VAL A 732 26.42 -77.89 -4.03
N PRO A 733 26.51 -76.94 -4.97
CA PRO A 733 26.85 -77.24 -6.35
C PRO A 733 28.27 -77.84 -6.46
N PHE A 734 28.45 -78.87 -7.29
CA PHE A 734 29.76 -79.48 -7.49
C PHE A 734 30.82 -78.50 -8.04
N SER A 735 30.39 -77.42 -8.71
CA SER A 735 31.28 -76.34 -9.17
C SER A 735 32.03 -75.63 -8.04
N VAL A 736 31.59 -75.77 -6.79
CA VAL A 736 32.30 -75.27 -5.60
C VAL A 736 33.64 -75.97 -5.39
N VAL A 737 33.71 -77.27 -5.68
CA VAL A 737 34.91 -78.09 -5.47
C VAL A 737 35.64 -78.40 -6.77
N ALA A 738 35.00 -78.16 -7.93
CA ALA A 738 35.65 -78.32 -9.22
C ALA A 738 36.63 -77.16 -9.50
N PRO A 739 37.75 -77.42 -10.20
CA PRO A 739 38.64 -76.36 -10.67
C PRO A 739 37.91 -75.47 -11.70
N GLN A 740 38.14 -74.15 -11.66
CA GLN A 740 37.40 -73.18 -12.49
C GLN A 740 37.92 -73.10 -13.93
N ASP A 741 39.24 -73.08 -14.14
CA ASP A 741 39.83 -72.82 -15.46
C ASP A 741 40.80 -73.93 -15.95
N ASP A 742 41.69 -74.45 -15.08
CA ASP A 742 42.74 -75.41 -15.47
C ASP A 742 42.48 -76.83 -14.92
N TYR A 743 42.09 -77.76 -15.79
CA TYR A 743 42.07 -79.20 -15.46
C TYR A 743 43.48 -79.79 -15.42
N TRP A 744 43.70 -80.76 -14.54
CA TRP A 744 44.95 -81.52 -14.40
C TRP A 744 46.19 -80.70 -14.05
N ALA A 745 46.01 -79.57 -13.35
CA ALA A 745 47.11 -78.69 -12.96
C ALA A 745 47.86 -79.15 -11.69
N MET A 746 47.33 -80.11 -10.93
CA MET A 746 47.93 -80.54 -9.66
C MET A 746 48.81 -81.78 -9.82
N SER A 747 49.88 -81.87 -9.02
CA SER A 747 50.68 -83.09 -8.85
C SER A 747 50.41 -83.69 -7.48
N CYS A 748 50.22 -85.01 -7.43
CA CYS A 748 50.06 -85.74 -6.18
C CYS A 748 51.37 -86.39 -5.72
N SER A 749 52.54 -85.95 -6.19
CA SER A 749 53.82 -86.61 -5.87
C SER A 749 54.09 -86.73 -4.37
N ASP A 750 53.81 -85.69 -3.56
CA ASP A 750 53.97 -85.74 -2.10
C ASP A 750 52.68 -86.12 -1.37
N GLU A 751 51.56 -85.54 -1.77
CA GLU A 751 50.26 -85.65 -1.11
C GLU A 751 49.14 -85.53 -2.15
N LEU A 752 48.11 -86.34 -1.98
CA LEU A 752 46.86 -86.26 -2.71
C LEU A 752 45.90 -85.36 -1.93
N LEU A 753 45.56 -84.20 -2.50
CA LEU A 753 44.62 -83.22 -1.96
C LEU A 753 43.38 -83.17 -2.87
N VAL A 754 42.22 -83.56 -2.35
CA VAL A 754 40.97 -83.61 -3.12
C VAL A 754 39.88 -82.82 -2.41
N PRO A 755 39.47 -81.66 -2.94
CA PRO A 755 38.33 -80.91 -2.42
C PRO A 755 37.04 -81.72 -2.56
N VAL A 756 36.31 -81.93 -1.45
CA VAL A 756 35.09 -82.76 -1.42
C VAL A 756 33.83 -82.03 -0.93
N GLY A 757 33.99 -80.86 -0.31
CA GLY A 757 32.86 -80.05 0.14
C GLY A 757 33.29 -78.75 0.81
N ARG A 758 32.36 -78.10 1.52
CA ARG A 758 32.62 -76.92 2.35
C ARG A 758 32.56 -77.27 3.84
N ALA A 759 33.43 -76.63 4.61
CA ALA A 759 33.37 -76.55 6.07
C ALA A 759 33.02 -75.11 6.47
N GLY A 760 31.77 -74.85 6.86
CA GLY A 760 31.27 -73.48 7.10
C GLY A 760 31.09 -72.68 5.80
N ALA A 761 31.15 -71.34 5.88
CA ALA A 761 30.83 -70.47 4.74
C ALA A 761 31.86 -70.51 3.59
N ASN A 762 33.16 -70.41 3.92
CA ASN A 762 34.21 -70.11 2.93
C ASN A 762 35.30 -71.18 2.77
N ARG A 763 35.40 -72.15 3.69
CA ARG A 763 36.53 -73.09 3.69
C ARG A 763 36.19 -74.34 2.91
N LEU A 764 37.00 -74.70 1.93
CA LEU A 764 36.93 -76.02 1.28
C LEU A 764 37.48 -77.08 2.24
N GLN A 765 36.76 -78.19 2.31
CA GLN A 765 37.23 -79.39 3.01
C GLN A 765 37.90 -80.31 1.99
N ASP A 766 39.19 -80.57 2.22
CA ASP A 766 39.97 -81.49 1.40
C ASP A 766 40.04 -82.86 2.07
N VAL A 767 40.00 -83.92 1.27
CA VAL A 767 40.55 -85.23 1.63
C VAL A 767 42.04 -85.19 1.34
N ARG A 768 42.86 -85.45 2.38
CA ARG A 768 44.32 -85.39 2.30
C ARG A 768 44.94 -86.76 2.54
N LEU A 769 45.64 -87.32 1.55
CA LEU A 769 46.24 -88.64 1.64
C LEU A 769 47.71 -88.61 1.22
N GLY A 770 48.58 -89.33 1.91
CA GLY A 770 50.00 -89.46 1.55
C GLY A 770 50.99 -88.94 2.59
N LYS A 771 50.55 -88.09 3.54
CA LYS A 771 51.41 -87.55 4.61
C LYS A 771 51.07 -88.13 5.99
N GLY A 772 52.10 -88.31 6.83
CA GLY A 772 51.93 -88.79 8.20
C GLY A 772 51.11 -90.09 8.29
N THR A 773 50.12 -90.09 9.18
CA THR A 773 49.12 -91.17 9.38
C THR A 773 47.93 -91.07 8.42
N SER A 774 47.76 -89.95 7.72
CA SER A 774 46.71 -89.69 6.72
C SER A 774 47.01 -90.43 5.42
N GLN A 775 46.80 -91.75 5.40
CA GLN A 775 47.14 -92.62 4.27
C GLN A 775 45.92 -93.29 3.64
N HIS A 776 44.90 -93.55 4.44
CA HIS A 776 43.69 -94.26 4.07
C HIS A 776 42.49 -93.54 4.67
N LEU A 777 41.31 -93.77 4.09
CA LEU A 777 40.05 -93.13 4.48
C LEU A 777 38.97 -94.19 4.72
N LEU A 778 38.26 -94.08 5.84
CA LEU A 778 37.04 -94.83 6.12
C LEU A 778 35.84 -93.89 6.02
N VAL A 779 34.85 -94.25 5.21
CA VAL A 779 33.60 -93.50 5.03
C VAL A 779 32.44 -94.38 5.45
N ALA A 780 31.56 -93.85 6.29
CA ALA A 780 30.40 -94.60 6.71
C ALA A 780 29.15 -93.74 6.85
N GLY A 781 28.00 -94.33 6.53
CA GLY A 781 26.71 -93.64 6.54
C GLY A 781 25.57 -94.55 6.10
N LYS A 782 24.40 -94.41 6.74
CA LYS A 782 23.22 -95.22 6.42
C LYS A 782 22.71 -94.94 4.99
N THR A 783 21.84 -95.79 4.46
CA THR A 783 21.19 -95.56 3.17
C THR A 783 20.55 -94.18 3.09
N GLY A 784 20.80 -93.44 2.00
CA GLY A 784 20.28 -92.08 1.80
C GLY A 784 21.05 -90.97 2.53
N SER A 785 22.12 -91.28 3.26
CA SER A 785 22.97 -90.27 3.95
C SER A 785 23.84 -89.43 3.00
N GLY A 786 24.00 -89.85 1.74
CA GLY A 786 24.89 -89.19 0.77
C GLY A 786 26.27 -89.83 0.61
N LYS A 787 26.53 -91.01 1.20
CA LYS A 787 27.80 -91.75 1.05
C LYS A 787 28.22 -91.89 -0.41
N SER A 788 27.33 -92.38 -1.27
CA SER A 788 27.67 -92.61 -2.67
C SER A 788 27.94 -91.31 -3.43
N THR A 789 27.15 -90.26 -3.16
CA THR A 789 27.42 -88.90 -3.66
C THR A 789 28.79 -88.37 -3.21
N PHE A 790 29.19 -88.61 -1.96
CA PHE A 790 30.52 -88.26 -1.46
C PHE A 790 31.63 -88.99 -2.21
N LEU A 791 31.49 -90.30 -2.44
CA LEU A 791 32.46 -91.08 -3.23
C LEU A 791 32.54 -90.58 -4.68
N HIS A 792 31.40 -90.25 -5.28
CA HIS A 792 31.36 -89.64 -6.62
C HIS A 792 32.01 -88.28 -6.67
N ALA A 793 31.74 -87.41 -5.71
CA ALA A 793 32.34 -86.09 -5.61
C ALA A 793 33.87 -86.20 -5.45
N LEU A 794 34.34 -87.14 -4.61
CA LEU A 794 35.76 -87.41 -4.41
C LEU A 794 36.44 -87.89 -5.69
N VAL A 795 35.91 -88.93 -6.34
CA VAL A 795 36.49 -89.49 -7.57
C VAL A 795 36.49 -88.46 -8.69
N THR A 796 35.38 -87.75 -8.89
CA THR A 796 35.25 -86.74 -9.94
C THR A 796 36.16 -85.54 -9.68
N SER A 797 36.19 -85.05 -8.43
CA SER A 797 37.08 -83.94 -8.06
C SER A 797 38.54 -84.32 -8.26
N ALA A 798 38.96 -85.51 -7.83
CA ALA A 798 40.31 -85.99 -8.04
C ALA A 798 40.65 -86.12 -9.53
N ALA A 799 39.73 -86.64 -10.36
CA ALA A 799 39.94 -86.77 -11.80
C ALA A 799 40.03 -85.43 -12.55
N LEU A 800 39.42 -84.36 -12.01
CA LEU A 800 39.52 -83.01 -12.57
C LEU A 800 40.83 -82.31 -12.19
N HIS A 801 41.36 -82.58 -10.99
CA HIS A 801 42.57 -81.94 -10.48
C HIS A 801 43.87 -82.61 -10.93
N TYR A 802 43.89 -83.94 -11.09
CA TYR A 802 45.09 -84.73 -11.40
C TYR A 802 44.96 -85.42 -12.76
N SER A 803 46.04 -85.46 -13.54
CA SER A 803 46.06 -86.22 -14.80
C SER A 803 46.07 -87.75 -14.56
N PRO A 804 45.75 -88.57 -15.57
CA PRO A 804 45.89 -90.03 -15.48
C PRO A 804 47.32 -90.52 -15.23
N ASP A 805 48.33 -89.69 -15.53
CA ASP A 805 49.74 -89.99 -15.24
C ASP A 805 50.09 -89.73 -13.76
N GLU A 806 49.30 -88.90 -13.10
CA GLU A 806 49.42 -88.56 -11.69
C GLU A 806 48.62 -89.53 -10.79
N LEU A 807 47.40 -89.91 -11.19
CA LEU A 807 46.46 -90.67 -10.36
C LEU A 807 45.69 -91.74 -11.15
N GLU A 808 45.55 -92.92 -10.56
CA GLU A 808 44.74 -94.02 -11.09
C GLU A 808 43.72 -94.54 -10.07
N PHE A 809 42.55 -94.94 -10.56
CA PHE A 809 41.46 -95.46 -9.74
C PHE A 809 41.26 -96.97 -9.94
N TYR A 810 41.04 -97.63 -8.80
CA TYR A 810 40.50 -98.98 -8.71
C TYR A 810 39.18 -98.87 -7.97
N LEU A 811 38.07 -98.97 -8.69
CA LEU A 811 36.74 -98.77 -8.15
C LEU A 811 36.05 -100.12 -8.01
N VAL A 812 35.65 -100.50 -6.81
CA VAL A 812 34.98 -101.77 -6.51
C VAL A 812 33.67 -101.49 -5.81
N ASP A 813 32.56 -101.93 -6.38
CA ASP A 813 31.22 -101.81 -5.82
C ASP A 813 30.69 -103.21 -5.48
N PHE A 814 30.56 -103.51 -4.19
CA PHE A 814 29.91 -104.73 -3.72
C PHE A 814 28.42 -104.46 -3.49
N LYS A 815 27.55 -105.35 -4.01
CA LYS A 815 26.06 -105.34 -3.96
C LYS A 815 25.41 -104.71 -5.22
N LYS A 816 24.07 -104.74 -5.28
CA LYS A 816 23.15 -104.39 -6.41
C LYS A 816 23.21 -102.91 -6.88
N GLY A 817 24.38 -102.28 -6.78
CA GLY A 817 24.66 -100.92 -7.21
C GLY A 817 25.31 -100.90 -8.60
N VAL A 818 24.90 -99.91 -9.40
CA VAL A 818 25.61 -99.54 -10.65
C VAL A 818 26.41 -98.26 -10.42
N GLU A 819 26.87 -98.02 -9.19
CA GLU A 819 27.32 -96.70 -8.72
C GLU A 819 28.44 -96.17 -9.61
N PHE A 820 29.48 -96.98 -9.81
CA PHE A 820 30.62 -96.63 -10.65
C PHE A 820 30.44 -96.91 -12.15
N LYS A 821 29.26 -97.36 -12.59
CA LYS A 821 28.96 -97.67 -14.01
C LYS A 821 29.09 -96.44 -14.92
N SER A 822 28.82 -95.25 -14.37
CA SER A 822 28.97 -93.99 -15.11
C SER A 822 30.41 -93.79 -15.61
N TYR A 823 31.41 -94.19 -14.84
CA TYR A 823 32.82 -94.03 -15.21
C TYR A 823 33.25 -94.99 -16.33
N VAL A 824 32.65 -96.18 -16.40
CA VAL A 824 32.82 -97.11 -17.54
C VAL A 824 32.17 -96.52 -18.78
N THR A 825 30.89 -96.14 -18.66
CA THR A 825 30.08 -95.62 -19.77
C THR A 825 30.74 -94.41 -20.43
N ASN A 826 31.30 -93.51 -19.62
CA ASN A 826 31.96 -92.30 -20.08
C ASN A 826 33.49 -92.46 -20.30
N ARG A 827 34.03 -93.67 -20.14
CA ARG A 827 35.45 -94.02 -20.38
C ARG A 827 36.45 -93.14 -19.63
N LEU A 828 36.30 -93.03 -18.31
CA LEU A 828 37.21 -92.27 -17.45
C LEU A 828 38.67 -92.78 -17.61
N PRO A 829 39.62 -91.96 -18.10
CA PRO A 829 40.98 -92.42 -18.42
C PRO A 829 41.79 -92.88 -17.20
N HIS A 830 41.48 -92.34 -16.02
CA HIS A 830 42.12 -92.71 -14.75
C HIS A 830 41.73 -94.10 -14.25
N ALA A 831 40.59 -94.65 -14.69
CA ALA A 831 40.07 -95.89 -14.14
C ALA A 831 40.75 -97.13 -14.76
N ARG A 832 41.56 -97.84 -13.97
CA ARG A 832 42.25 -99.07 -14.40
C ARG A 832 41.41 -100.32 -14.19
N VAL A 833 40.62 -100.33 -13.13
CA VAL A 833 39.67 -101.38 -12.81
C VAL A 833 38.39 -100.74 -12.31
N ILE A 834 37.27 -101.16 -12.89
CA ILE A 834 35.95 -100.84 -12.36
C ILE A 834 35.19 -102.17 -12.23
N ALA A 835 34.89 -102.53 -10.99
CA ALA A 835 34.10 -103.68 -10.60
C ALA A 835 32.69 -103.19 -10.28
N ILE A 836 31.69 -103.62 -11.05
CA ILE A 836 30.27 -103.28 -10.86
C ILE A 836 29.56 -104.59 -10.48
N GLU A 837 28.74 -104.57 -9.44
CA GLU A 837 28.01 -105.76 -8.95
C GLU A 837 28.92 -106.98 -8.77
N SER A 838 30.10 -106.76 -8.19
CA SER A 838 31.16 -107.78 -8.23
C SER A 838 31.06 -108.79 -7.11
N GLU A 839 31.33 -110.05 -7.44
CA GLU A 839 31.47 -111.14 -6.47
C GLU A 839 32.75 -110.94 -5.63
N ARG A 840 32.80 -111.57 -4.45
CA ARG A 840 33.91 -111.44 -3.49
C ARG A 840 35.25 -111.84 -4.11
N GLU A 841 35.24 -112.82 -5.00
CA GLU A 841 36.37 -113.33 -5.76
C GLU A 841 37.00 -112.25 -6.66
N PHE A 842 36.19 -111.43 -7.32
CA PHE A 842 36.73 -110.33 -8.13
C PHE A 842 37.39 -109.28 -7.24
N GLY A 843 36.73 -108.93 -6.14
CA GLY A 843 37.30 -108.11 -5.08
C GLY A 843 38.68 -108.57 -4.62
N LEU A 844 38.79 -109.85 -4.29
CA LEU A 844 40.03 -110.50 -3.91
C LEU A 844 41.09 -110.37 -5.02
N SER A 845 40.71 -110.62 -6.28
CA SER A 845 41.63 -110.49 -7.43
C SER A 845 42.18 -109.07 -7.62
N VAL A 846 41.42 -108.05 -7.24
CA VAL A 846 41.87 -106.65 -7.23
C VAL A 846 42.92 -106.44 -6.15
N LEU A 847 42.68 -106.95 -4.94
CA LEU A 847 43.65 -106.89 -3.83
C LEU A 847 44.96 -107.62 -4.19
N GLU A 848 44.88 -108.81 -4.80
CA GLU A 848 46.05 -109.57 -5.28
C GLU A 848 46.84 -108.81 -6.36
N ARG A 849 46.14 -108.10 -7.25
CA ARG A 849 46.78 -107.27 -8.27
C ARG A 849 47.53 -106.09 -7.65
N LEU A 850 46.94 -105.44 -6.65
CA LEU A 850 47.59 -104.33 -5.97
C LEU A 850 48.76 -104.79 -5.11
N ASP A 851 48.69 -105.97 -4.49
CA ASP A 851 49.82 -106.57 -3.77
C ASP A 851 51.02 -106.85 -4.69
N ARG A 852 50.75 -107.34 -5.91
CA ARG A 852 51.79 -107.47 -6.96
C ARG A 852 52.37 -106.11 -7.36
N GLU A 853 51.55 -105.06 -7.43
CA GLU A 853 52.04 -103.70 -7.72
C GLU A 853 52.91 -103.15 -6.58
N LEU A 854 52.57 -103.40 -5.30
CA LEU A 854 53.47 -103.08 -4.18
C LEU A 854 54.83 -103.77 -4.34
N THR A 855 54.83 -105.04 -4.73
CA THR A 855 56.05 -105.83 -4.94
C THR A 855 56.88 -105.25 -6.10
N ARG A 856 56.24 -104.95 -7.23
CA ARG A 856 56.88 -104.32 -8.40
C ARG A 856 57.48 -102.96 -8.07
N ARG A 857 56.74 -102.07 -7.39
CA ARG A 857 57.27 -100.76 -6.97
C ARG A 857 58.42 -100.94 -5.98
N GLY A 858 58.34 -101.91 -5.07
CA GLY A 858 59.43 -102.28 -4.16
C GLY A 858 60.72 -102.66 -4.87
N GLU A 859 60.63 -103.42 -5.96
CA GLU A 859 61.80 -103.78 -6.77
C GLU A 859 62.38 -102.56 -7.51
N LEU A 860 61.52 -101.72 -8.11
CA LEU A 860 61.93 -100.48 -8.79
C LEU A 860 62.61 -99.49 -7.84
N TYR A 861 62.07 -99.33 -6.63
CA TYR A 861 62.61 -98.43 -5.62
C TYR A 861 63.98 -98.91 -5.13
N ARG A 862 64.12 -100.22 -4.88
CA ARG A 862 65.42 -100.82 -4.53
C ARG A 862 66.45 -100.65 -5.65
N ALA A 863 66.04 -100.87 -6.91
CA ALA A 863 66.92 -100.70 -8.07
C ALA A 863 67.38 -99.24 -8.25
N SER A 864 66.55 -98.28 -7.85
CA SER A 864 66.84 -96.84 -7.95
C SER A 864 67.42 -96.23 -6.67
N GLY A 865 67.54 -97.00 -5.58
CA GLY A 865 68.05 -96.50 -4.28
C GLY A 865 67.11 -95.54 -3.55
N VAL A 866 65.82 -95.53 -3.88
CA VAL A 866 64.79 -94.65 -3.27
C VAL A 866 63.88 -95.43 -2.32
N GLN A 867 63.12 -94.74 -1.48
CA GLN A 867 62.27 -95.38 -0.46
C GLN A 867 60.77 -95.10 -0.62
N ASN A 868 60.38 -94.13 -1.43
CA ASN A 868 59.00 -93.73 -1.61
C ASN A 868 58.70 -93.27 -3.05
N LEU A 869 57.42 -93.05 -3.33
CA LEU A 869 56.95 -92.62 -4.66
C LEU A 869 57.49 -91.25 -5.09
N ALA A 870 57.55 -90.27 -4.18
CA ALA A 870 57.98 -88.91 -4.50
C ALA A 870 59.44 -88.92 -5.00
N ASP A 871 60.33 -89.60 -4.26
CA ASP A 871 61.74 -89.77 -4.61
C ASP A 871 61.91 -90.51 -5.94
N PHE A 872 61.08 -91.54 -6.19
CA PHE A 872 61.13 -92.27 -7.46
C PHE A 872 60.75 -91.38 -8.65
N ARG A 873 59.64 -90.63 -8.55
CA ARG A 873 59.19 -89.70 -9.60
C ARG A 873 60.20 -88.58 -9.85
N ALA A 874 60.83 -88.05 -8.80
CA ALA A 874 61.85 -87.03 -8.92
C ALA A 874 63.10 -87.54 -9.68
N MET A 875 63.45 -88.81 -9.49
CA MET A 875 64.57 -89.45 -10.17
C MET A 875 64.24 -89.87 -11.61
N HIS A 876 62.97 -90.19 -11.90
CA HIS A 876 62.50 -90.70 -13.19
C HIS A 876 61.34 -89.86 -13.76
N PRO A 877 61.55 -88.58 -14.11
CA PRO A 877 60.48 -87.69 -14.56
C PRO A 877 59.78 -88.14 -15.86
N ASP A 878 60.48 -88.88 -16.73
CA ASP A 878 59.93 -89.39 -17.99
C ASP A 878 59.15 -90.71 -17.83
N THR A 879 59.14 -91.31 -16.63
CA THR A 879 58.44 -92.57 -16.35
C THR A 879 57.28 -92.33 -15.40
N PRO A 880 56.04 -92.15 -15.91
CA PRO A 880 54.89 -91.88 -15.05
C PRO A 880 54.61 -93.07 -14.14
N MET A 881 54.50 -92.78 -12.84
CA MET A 881 54.10 -93.75 -11.82
C MET A 881 52.94 -93.16 -11.02
N PRO A 882 51.69 -93.30 -11.47
CA PRO A 882 50.53 -92.70 -10.81
C PRO A 882 50.34 -93.24 -9.38
N ARG A 883 49.79 -92.41 -8.49
CA ARG A 883 49.26 -92.89 -7.21
C ARG A 883 48.06 -93.78 -7.49
N VAL A 884 47.89 -94.80 -6.66
CA VAL A 884 46.75 -95.70 -6.76
C VAL A 884 45.76 -95.34 -5.68
N LEU A 885 44.52 -95.07 -6.08
CA LEU A 885 43.40 -94.91 -5.16
C LEU A 885 42.42 -96.06 -5.35
N LEU A 886 42.43 -96.99 -4.40
CA LEU A 886 41.48 -98.07 -4.29
C LEU A 886 40.24 -97.57 -3.53
N VAL A 887 39.09 -97.53 -4.20
CA VAL A 887 37.81 -97.18 -3.58
C VAL A 887 36.94 -98.42 -3.59
N ILE A 888 36.60 -98.90 -2.40
CA ILE A 888 35.70 -100.04 -2.22
C ILE A 888 34.43 -99.54 -1.56
N ASP A 889 33.31 -99.58 -2.26
CA ASP A 889 32.01 -99.38 -1.63
C ASP A 889 31.44 -100.69 -1.08
N GLU A 890 30.82 -100.59 0.09
CA GLU A 890 30.34 -101.72 0.90
C GLU A 890 31.42 -102.79 1.16
N PHE A 891 32.62 -102.36 1.59
CA PHE A 891 33.78 -103.24 1.75
C PHE A 891 33.54 -104.41 2.72
N GLN A 892 32.59 -104.28 3.66
CA GLN A 892 32.27 -105.34 4.62
C GLN A 892 31.79 -106.61 3.94
N GLU A 893 31.24 -106.55 2.72
CA GLU A 893 30.78 -107.71 1.94
C GLU A 893 31.91 -108.69 1.63
N LEU A 894 33.17 -108.24 1.57
CA LEU A 894 34.34 -109.13 1.47
C LEU A 894 34.49 -110.06 2.70
N PHE A 895 33.93 -109.63 3.83
CA PHE A 895 34.21 -110.13 5.18
C PHE A 895 32.98 -110.72 5.90
N VAL A 896 31.82 -110.77 5.24
CA VAL A 896 30.56 -111.26 5.84
C VAL A 896 30.62 -112.72 6.24
N GLU A 897 31.30 -113.56 5.46
CA GLU A 897 31.49 -114.99 5.74
C GLU A 897 32.89 -115.25 6.32
N ASP A 898 33.00 -116.18 7.27
CA ASP A 898 34.30 -116.65 7.78
C ASP A 898 34.80 -117.83 6.93
N ASP A 899 35.28 -117.51 5.73
CA ASP A 899 35.77 -118.47 4.74
C ASP A 899 37.21 -118.14 4.28
N ARG A 900 37.75 -118.97 3.38
CA ARG A 900 39.11 -118.77 2.85
C ARG A 900 39.26 -117.43 2.12
N LEU A 901 38.22 -116.98 1.42
CA LEU A 901 38.24 -115.70 0.69
C LEU A 901 38.37 -114.52 1.64
N ALA A 902 37.61 -114.49 2.75
CA ALA A 902 37.70 -113.45 3.76
C ALA A 902 39.07 -113.45 4.45
N GLN A 903 39.64 -114.62 4.74
CA GLN A 903 40.97 -114.74 5.34
C GLN A 903 42.08 -114.21 4.41
N GLU A 904 42.04 -114.57 3.12
CA GLU A 904 42.99 -114.07 2.12
C GLU A 904 42.82 -112.57 1.89
N ALA A 905 41.59 -112.09 1.77
CA ALA A 905 41.29 -110.65 1.64
C ALA A 905 41.78 -109.86 2.86
N THR A 906 41.66 -110.42 4.08
CA THR A 906 42.14 -109.78 5.32
C THR A 906 43.65 -109.61 5.30
N LEU A 907 44.40 -110.64 4.90
CA LEU A 907 45.87 -110.58 4.81
C LEU A 907 46.34 -109.56 3.78
N LEU A 908 45.71 -109.53 2.60
CA LEU A 908 46.05 -108.58 1.54
C LEU A 908 45.67 -107.14 1.92
N MET A 909 44.50 -106.95 2.55
CA MET A 909 44.07 -105.65 3.04
C MET A 909 45.01 -105.11 4.12
N ASP A 910 45.40 -105.94 5.10
CA ASP A 910 46.37 -105.53 6.14
C ASP A 910 47.71 -105.12 5.52
N ARG A 911 48.18 -105.88 4.53
CA ARG A 911 49.43 -105.53 3.83
C ARG A 911 49.31 -104.21 3.06
N LEU A 912 48.21 -103.97 2.34
CA LEU A 912 47.97 -102.72 1.62
C LEU A 912 47.88 -101.53 2.57
N VAL A 913 47.16 -101.65 3.67
CA VAL A 913 47.01 -100.56 4.66
C VAL A 913 48.32 -100.27 5.38
N ARG A 914 49.13 -101.30 5.70
CA ARG A 914 50.40 -101.09 6.42
C ARG A 914 51.55 -100.65 5.53
N GLN A 915 51.63 -101.16 4.30
CA GLN A 915 52.76 -100.92 3.40
C GLN A 915 52.46 -99.87 2.31
N GLY A 916 51.18 -99.63 1.99
CA GLY A 916 50.75 -98.80 0.86
C GLY A 916 51.29 -97.36 0.89
N ARG A 917 51.51 -96.80 2.09
CA ARG A 917 52.08 -95.46 2.31
C ARG A 917 53.32 -95.18 1.47
N ALA A 918 54.33 -96.05 1.51
CA ALA A 918 55.59 -95.83 0.81
C ALA A 918 55.42 -95.93 -0.71
N PHE A 919 54.47 -96.76 -1.15
CA PHE A 919 54.25 -97.08 -2.56
C PHE A 919 53.23 -96.17 -3.25
N GLY A 920 52.64 -95.22 -2.52
CA GLY A 920 51.60 -94.33 -3.04
C GLY A 920 50.31 -95.08 -3.39
N VAL A 921 49.97 -96.11 -2.60
CA VAL A 921 48.73 -96.87 -2.70
C VAL A 921 47.85 -96.51 -1.51
N HIS A 922 46.70 -95.92 -1.81
CA HIS A 922 45.72 -95.41 -0.84
C HIS A 922 44.43 -96.21 -0.94
N VAL A 923 43.77 -96.40 0.20
CA VAL A 923 42.56 -97.21 0.30
C VAL A 923 41.45 -96.35 0.90
N ILE A 924 40.32 -96.30 0.22
CA ILE A 924 39.07 -95.69 0.66
C ILE A 924 38.04 -96.80 0.83
N LEU A 925 37.56 -96.99 2.05
CA LEU A 925 36.56 -97.99 2.40
C LEU A 925 35.23 -97.31 2.71
N GLY A 926 34.20 -97.62 1.93
CA GLY A 926 32.83 -97.18 2.14
C GLY A 926 31.99 -98.28 2.79
N THR A 927 31.14 -97.94 3.75
CA THR A 927 30.21 -98.90 4.37
C THR A 927 28.92 -98.26 4.88
N GLN A 928 27.81 -98.99 4.84
CA GLN A 928 26.59 -98.60 5.57
C GLN A 928 26.70 -98.82 7.08
N THR A 929 27.37 -99.90 7.48
CA THR A 929 27.51 -100.29 8.88
C THR A 929 28.74 -101.18 9.04
N LEU A 930 29.48 -100.95 10.12
CA LEU A 930 30.58 -101.84 10.50
C LEU A 930 30.08 -103.10 11.20
N ALA A 931 28.77 -103.20 11.50
CA ALA A 931 28.17 -104.41 12.04
C ALA A 931 28.18 -105.52 10.96
N GLY A 932 29.10 -106.47 11.09
CA GLY A 932 29.27 -107.57 10.13
C GLY A 932 30.71 -107.79 9.67
N ALA A 933 31.57 -106.78 9.76
CA ALA A 933 32.99 -106.90 9.43
C ALA A 933 33.82 -107.50 10.60
N TYR A 934 33.44 -108.68 11.10
CA TYR A 934 34.08 -109.27 12.29
C TYR A 934 35.49 -109.82 12.03
N SER A 935 35.79 -110.18 10.78
CA SER A 935 37.05 -110.81 10.37
C SER A 935 38.19 -109.81 10.10
N ILE A 936 37.89 -108.52 9.88
CA ILE A 936 38.95 -107.52 9.75
C ILE A 936 39.54 -107.18 11.12
N ALA A 937 40.87 -107.26 11.24
CA ALA A 937 41.53 -106.96 12.48
C ALA A 937 41.33 -105.48 12.87
N ARG A 938 40.96 -105.23 14.13
CA ARG A 938 40.86 -103.85 14.65
C ARG A 938 42.15 -103.06 14.51
N SER A 939 43.31 -103.75 14.53
CA SER A 939 44.62 -103.15 14.27
C SER A 939 44.71 -102.55 12.87
N THR A 940 44.14 -103.21 11.85
CA THR A 940 44.12 -102.74 10.46
C THR A 940 43.22 -101.52 10.32
N LEU A 941 41.99 -101.56 10.85
CA LEU A 941 41.11 -100.39 10.88
C LEU A 941 41.71 -99.22 11.70
N GLY A 942 42.50 -99.52 12.73
CA GLY A 942 43.23 -98.52 13.51
C GLY A 942 44.35 -97.80 12.73
N GLN A 943 44.83 -98.36 11.63
CA GLN A 943 45.77 -97.68 10.73
C GLN A 943 45.07 -96.70 9.76
N ILE A 944 43.74 -96.73 9.68
CA ILE A 944 42.94 -95.81 8.86
C ILE A 944 42.60 -94.59 9.73
N ALA A 945 43.48 -93.59 9.66
CA ALA A 945 43.38 -92.40 10.48
C ALA A 945 42.20 -91.51 10.08
N ILE A 946 41.99 -91.28 8.78
CA ILE A 946 40.93 -90.39 8.32
C ILE A 946 39.61 -91.13 8.34
N ARG A 947 38.63 -90.56 9.04
CA ARG A 947 37.29 -91.11 9.21
C ARG A 947 36.24 -90.06 8.85
N VAL A 948 35.36 -90.40 7.92
CA VAL A 948 34.23 -89.56 7.51
C VAL A 948 32.94 -90.27 7.91
N ALA A 949 32.25 -89.69 8.89
CA ALA A 949 30.96 -90.18 9.35
C ALA A 949 29.85 -89.28 8.79
N LEU A 950 29.07 -89.80 7.84
CA LEU A 950 27.78 -89.24 7.47
C LEU A 950 26.72 -89.72 8.47
N ALA A 951 25.46 -89.27 8.30
CA ALA A 951 24.36 -89.69 9.16
C ALA A 951 24.30 -91.22 9.35
N CYS A 952 24.52 -91.70 10.57
CA CYS A 952 24.60 -93.11 10.92
C CYS A 952 23.95 -93.41 12.28
N SER A 953 23.85 -94.70 12.64
CA SER A 953 23.35 -95.09 13.97
C SER A 953 24.37 -94.70 15.06
N GLU A 954 23.91 -94.64 16.31
CA GLU A 954 24.78 -94.36 17.46
C GLU A 954 25.87 -95.44 17.63
N ALA A 955 25.51 -96.71 17.45
CA ALA A 955 26.46 -97.81 17.51
C ALA A 955 27.53 -97.70 16.40
N ASP A 956 27.13 -97.33 15.19
CA ASP A 956 28.07 -97.14 14.08
C ASP A 956 28.98 -95.93 14.33
N ALA A 957 28.43 -94.80 14.78
CA ALA A 957 29.18 -93.57 15.05
C ALA A 957 30.38 -93.82 15.98
N HIS A 958 30.16 -94.58 17.05
CA HIS A 958 31.22 -94.96 17.99
C HIS A 958 32.30 -95.84 17.36
N LEU A 959 31.91 -96.81 16.52
CA LEU A 959 32.86 -97.69 15.83
C LEU A 959 33.70 -96.92 14.79
N ILE A 960 33.07 -95.98 14.08
CA ILE A 960 33.67 -95.21 12.99
C ILE A 960 34.56 -94.08 13.53
N LEU A 961 34.18 -93.39 14.60
CA LEU A 961 34.95 -92.24 15.11
C LEU A 961 36.01 -92.64 16.15
N ALA A 962 36.08 -93.92 16.56
CA ALA A 962 37.03 -94.44 17.56
C ALA A 962 37.02 -93.71 18.92
N ASP A 963 35.95 -92.97 19.22
CA ASP A 963 35.71 -92.29 20.49
C ASP A 963 34.31 -92.62 21.02
N GLU A 964 34.26 -93.32 22.16
CA GLU A 964 33.02 -93.69 22.85
C GLU A 964 32.22 -92.49 23.35
N ARG A 965 32.79 -91.27 23.35
CA ARG A 965 32.09 -90.04 23.75
C ARG A 965 31.60 -89.22 22.55
N ASN A 966 32.05 -89.53 21.34
CA ASN A 966 31.73 -88.73 20.16
C ASN A 966 30.49 -89.26 19.43
N GLN A 967 29.32 -88.78 19.85
CA GLN A 967 28.02 -89.09 19.23
C GLN A 967 27.63 -88.12 18.11
N ALA A 968 28.53 -87.23 17.70
CA ALA A 968 28.17 -86.08 16.87
C ALA A 968 27.53 -86.47 15.53
N ALA A 969 27.92 -87.61 14.94
CA ALA A 969 27.40 -88.08 13.65
C ALA A 969 25.90 -88.46 13.69
N ARG A 970 25.37 -88.76 14.88
CA ARG A 970 23.93 -89.02 15.09
C ARG A 970 23.09 -87.77 14.87
N PHE A 971 23.63 -86.60 15.20
CA PHE A 971 22.90 -85.33 15.11
C PHE A 971 22.91 -84.73 13.71
N LEU A 972 23.57 -85.39 12.75
CA LEU A 972 23.48 -85.02 11.33
C LEU A 972 22.09 -85.37 10.81
N SER A 973 21.30 -84.33 10.51
CA SER A 973 19.93 -84.50 10.00
C SER A 973 19.85 -84.45 8.48
N ARG A 974 20.81 -83.78 7.80
CA ARG A 974 20.76 -83.57 6.34
C ARG A 974 21.61 -84.57 5.56
N PRO A 975 21.11 -85.13 4.44
CA PRO A 975 21.93 -85.86 3.49
C PRO A 975 23.09 -85.02 2.97
N GLY A 976 24.30 -85.58 2.94
CA GLY A 976 25.51 -84.88 2.51
C GLY A 976 26.26 -84.12 3.61
N GLU A 977 25.64 -83.89 4.77
CA GLU A 977 26.40 -83.44 5.95
C GLU A 977 27.24 -84.60 6.49
N ALA A 978 28.49 -84.29 6.84
CA ALA A 978 29.44 -85.28 7.33
C ALA A 978 30.38 -84.68 8.37
N ILE A 979 30.83 -85.53 9.29
CA ILE A 979 31.92 -85.21 10.20
C ILE A 979 33.20 -85.76 9.60
N TYR A 980 34.12 -84.86 9.29
CA TYR A 980 35.47 -85.18 8.86
C TYR A 980 36.39 -85.24 10.08
N ASN A 981 36.86 -86.43 10.46
CA ASN A 981 37.85 -86.63 11.49
C ASN A 981 39.20 -86.98 10.86
N ASP A 982 40.20 -86.12 11.07
CA ASP A 982 41.58 -86.29 10.63
C ASP A 982 42.57 -86.57 11.77
N GLN A 983 42.07 -86.81 12.99
CA GLN A 983 42.86 -87.05 14.20
C GLN A 983 42.58 -88.41 14.85
#